data_AF-B0KUC8-F1
#
_entry.id   AF-B0KUC8-F1
#
_cell.length_a   1.000
_cell.length_b   1.000
_cell.length_c   1.000
_cell.angle_alpha   90.00
_cell.angle_beta   90.00
_cell.angle_gamma   90.00
#
_symmetry.space_group_name_H-M   'P 1'
#
loop_
_entity.id
_entity.type
_entity.pdbx_description
1 polymer ?
#
loop_
_entity_poly.entity_id
_entity_poly.type
_entity_poly.pdbx_seq_one_letter_code
_entity_poly.pdbx_strand_id
1 'polypeptide(L)'
;MAAPAFPPFRLRFTTAATLLGMLGLAGCQTGGYQDSVPPTSGVQPLKGLAQNVSVRRNAMGAPLIESSSFHDALFSLGYVHAGDRIEQMVAMRLLAQGRLAELAGSEALDIDRLMRAANLKQSAAQQYADASPRLKRFFEVYARGVNAYLFRYRDKLPAALASSGYRPEYWKPEDSALIFCLYAFSQSVNLQEELSALTLAQKAGSDKLAWLLPGAPDEPLAESEVDKLKGLNLASQLPGLPALAAASQKLADLDLLGSPGSANLALAPQRSRSGKSLLASDSRAAWALSPVQINTSKYQVAGLSLPGLPIVLAGYNGKLAWSSSAVMADNQDLFIEQLRRQGSQLSYLADGKWLPARARSETFFVRGQRPLREVMYDTRHGTLLAQPDNASLGLALNLPQFKGDRSLDALFDLTRAKNVERAFDSTREVTAAALNFVFAEPEHIGWQVSGRYPNRREGQGLLPSPGWDGRYDWDGYADPMLHPYDQDPPAGWIGHANQRSLPRGYGMQLSSTWYYPERAERLAQLAGNGRHDSRSLMALQNDQVTLLADKLKQMFDAPGMAQPLKQAIDALPAAQRDKARDTLARLKAFDGRLSPVSADAALYELFLQEVARQTFLDDLGPESGPAWQAFVSNARLSFSAQADHLLGRDDSPFWDDRNTPQKEDKPAILARSLASAMDTGIAQLGADRRAWQWGKLHQYRWPAPAYHGLGDAISRSPLAAGGDFSTLALTPYAWGSDFATRLPASARMIVDFGQAEPLQVLTSSGQSGNPASAHYSDGLDAWFKGRFMSLPLQQQNFGRAYGNQRLTLVPGR
;
A
#
# COMPACT_ATOMS: atom_id res chain seq x y z
N MET A 1 -5.83 -82.62 1.63
CA MET A 1 -4.63 -83.28 2.18
C MET A 1 -3.43 -82.41 1.84
N ALA A 2 -2.49 -82.31 2.79
CA ALA A 2 -1.15 -81.71 2.71
C ALA A 2 -1.03 -80.17 2.63
N ALA A 3 -0.37 -79.60 3.64
CA ALA A 3 0.39 -78.35 3.62
C ALA A 3 1.88 -78.66 3.28
N PRO A 4 2.86 -77.73 3.24
CA PRO A 4 2.88 -76.26 3.04
C PRO A 4 3.91 -75.82 1.93
N ALA A 5 3.99 -74.53 1.57
CA ALA A 5 5.20 -73.94 0.96
C ALA A 5 5.23 -72.39 1.04
N PHE A 6 6.33 -71.83 1.55
CA PHE A 6 6.71 -70.41 1.45
C PHE A 6 7.20 -70.03 0.03
N PRO A 7 7.12 -68.75 -0.36
CA PRO A 7 8.10 -68.17 -1.29
C PRO A 7 8.76 -66.86 -0.79
N PRO A 8 9.83 -66.39 -1.47
CA PRO A 8 10.98 -65.76 -0.82
C PRO A 8 11.06 -64.22 -0.95
N PHE A 9 11.84 -63.64 -0.04
CA PHE A 9 12.38 -62.28 -0.13
C PHE A 9 13.34 -62.14 -1.32
N ARG A 10 13.12 -61.13 -2.18
CA ARG A 10 14.15 -60.56 -3.06
C ARG A 10 14.21 -59.04 -2.91
N LEU A 11 15.41 -58.55 -2.65
CA LEU A 11 15.78 -57.16 -2.43
C LEU A 11 15.49 -56.27 -3.65
N ARG A 12 14.95 -55.06 -3.39
CA ARG A 12 14.95 -53.93 -4.33
C ARG A 12 15.97 -52.88 -3.86
N PHE A 13 17.21 -53.00 -4.32
CA PHE A 13 18.21 -51.93 -4.29
C PHE A 13 18.17 -51.19 -5.65
N THR A 14 17.14 -50.39 -5.92
CA THR A 14 17.11 -49.50 -7.11
C THR A 14 16.33 -48.20 -6.91
N THR A 15 15.89 -47.85 -5.70
CA THR A 15 15.15 -46.59 -5.42
C THR A 15 15.93 -45.54 -4.64
N ALA A 16 17.15 -45.85 -4.16
CA ALA A 16 17.96 -44.90 -3.39
C ALA A 16 18.82 -43.95 -4.27
N ALA A 17 19.16 -44.34 -5.51
CA ALA A 17 20.03 -43.53 -6.38
C ALA A 17 19.29 -42.36 -7.09
N THR A 18 17.99 -42.51 -7.36
CA THR A 18 17.16 -41.48 -8.00
C THR A 18 16.74 -40.36 -7.04
N LEU A 19 16.60 -40.65 -5.74
CA LEU A 19 16.30 -39.65 -4.70
C LEU A 19 17.53 -38.78 -4.37
N LEU A 20 18.74 -39.34 -4.39
CA LEU A 20 19.99 -38.57 -4.21
C LEU A 20 20.34 -37.72 -5.45
N GLY A 21 19.97 -38.15 -6.66
CA GLY A 21 20.13 -37.36 -7.88
C GLY A 21 19.21 -36.12 -7.94
N MET A 22 17.97 -36.24 -7.44
CA MET A 22 17.03 -35.10 -7.40
C MET A 22 17.33 -34.10 -6.27
N LEU A 23 17.87 -34.55 -5.14
CA LEU A 23 18.35 -33.66 -4.07
C LEU A 23 19.63 -32.90 -4.47
N GLY A 24 20.47 -33.47 -5.34
CA GLY A 24 21.63 -32.76 -5.91
C GLY A 24 21.27 -31.68 -6.94
N LEU A 25 20.19 -31.86 -7.69
CA LEU A 25 19.79 -30.91 -8.76
C LEU A 25 19.06 -29.66 -8.24
N ALA A 26 18.37 -29.75 -7.09
CA ALA A 26 17.82 -28.57 -6.43
C ALA A 26 18.91 -27.68 -5.80
N GLY A 27 20.02 -28.27 -5.33
CA GLY A 27 21.18 -27.55 -4.80
C GLY A 27 22.07 -26.93 -5.89
N CYS A 28 22.09 -27.49 -7.11
CA CYS A 28 22.94 -27.00 -8.19
C CYS A 28 22.41 -25.74 -8.92
N GLN A 29 21.12 -25.38 -8.78
CA GLN A 29 20.59 -24.16 -9.43
C GLN A 29 20.85 -22.86 -8.66
N THR A 30 21.12 -22.92 -7.35
CA THR A 30 21.45 -21.73 -6.54
C THR A 30 22.95 -21.36 -6.62
N GLY A 31 23.81 -22.29 -7.03
CA GLY A 31 25.24 -22.05 -7.24
C GLY A 31 25.57 -21.14 -8.43
N GLY A 32 24.69 -21.09 -9.45
CA GLY A 32 24.94 -20.35 -10.70
C GLY A 32 24.81 -18.82 -10.61
N TYR A 33 24.18 -18.30 -9.55
CA TYR A 33 23.88 -16.87 -9.42
C TYR A 33 24.63 -16.18 -8.27
N GLN A 34 25.55 -16.84 -7.58
CA GLN A 34 26.38 -16.18 -6.54
C GLN A 34 27.13 -14.96 -7.09
N ASP A 35 27.55 -15.05 -8.34
CA ASP A 35 28.19 -13.98 -9.11
C ASP A 35 27.31 -12.75 -9.39
N SER A 36 26.00 -12.84 -9.16
CA SER A 36 25.05 -11.72 -9.28
C SER A 36 24.98 -10.84 -8.02
N VAL A 37 25.60 -11.27 -6.92
CA VAL A 37 25.68 -10.49 -5.67
C VAL A 37 26.94 -9.62 -5.71
N PRO A 38 26.83 -8.28 -5.55
CA PRO A 38 28.00 -7.43 -5.46
C PRO A 38 28.90 -7.77 -4.26
N PRO A 39 30.22 -7.64 -4.39
CA PRO A 39 31.13 -7.88 -3.27
C PRO A 39 30.87 -6.87 -2.15
N THR A 40 30.92 -7.32 -0.90
CA THR A 40 30.78 -6.45 0.29
C THR A 40 32.12 -5.87 0.76
N SER A 41 33.23 -6.34 0.19
CA SER A 41 34.57 -5.83 0.48
C SER A 41 35.53 -5.91 -0.69
N GLY A 42 36.62 -5.16 -0.58
CA GLY A 42 37.70 -5.12 -1.57
C GLY A 42 37.81 -3.74 -2.22
N VAL A 43 38.46 -3.69 -3.37
CA VAL A 43 38.63 -2.46 -4.15
C VAL A 43 37.97 -2.66 -5.51
N GLN A 44 37.13 -1.71 -5.91
CA GLN A 44 36.41 -1.79 -7.18
C GLN A 44 36.55 -0.49 -7.98
N PRO A 45 37.22 -0.52 -9.14
CA PRO A 45 37.29 0.63 -10.02
C PRO A 45 35.96 0.86 -10.75
N LEU A 46 35.45 2.09 -10.68
CA LEU A 46 34.22 2.51 -11.35
C LEU A 46 34.46 3.81 -12.13
N LYS A 47 34.11 3.81 -13.42
CA LYS A 47 34.18 5.02 -14.25
C LYS A 47 33.09 6.00 -13.83
N GLY A 48 33.47 7.26 -13.61
CA GLY A 48 32.56 8.34 -13.22
C GLY A 48 32.72 8.83 -11.78
N LEU A 49 33.49 8.13 -10.95
CA LEU A 49 33.96 8.62 -9.65
C LEU A 49 35.13 9.59 -9.82
N ALA A 50 35.15 10.66 -9.03
CA ALA A 50 36.26 11.60 -8.96
C ALA A 50 37.24 11.25 -7.82
N GLN A 51 36.72 10.74 -6.69
CA GLN A 51 37.50 10.35 -5.52
C GLN A 51 37.07 8.96 -5.03
N ASN A 52 37.85 8.42 -4.08
CA ASN A 52 37.51 7.13 -3.46
C ASN A 52 36.28 7.25 -2.55
N VAL A 53 35.45 6.21 -2.54
CA VAL A 53 34.28 6.07 -1.67
C VAL A 53 34.39 4.79 -0.86
N SER A 54 34.11 4.85 0.43
CA SER A 54 34.03 3.68 1.30
C SER A 54 32.57 3.30 1.51
N VAL A 55 32.21 2.05 1.20
CA VAL A 55 30.89 1.48 1.47
C VAL A 55 31.04 0.38 2.50
N ARG A 56 30.38 0.53 3.65
CA ARG A 56 30.32 -0.49 4.71
C ARG A 56 28.87 -0.96 4.84
N ARG A 57 28.65 -2.19 5.29
CA ARG A 57 27.31 -2.74 5.51
C ARG A 57 27.21 -3.27 6.93
N ASN A 58 26.09 -3.00 7.59
CA ASN A 58 25.84 -3.55 8.91
C ASN A 58 25.26 -4.97 8.82
N ALA A 59 24.88 -5.55 9.96
CA ALA A 59 24.41 -6.94 10.05
C ALA A 59 23.16 -7.26 9.22
N MET A 60 22.36 -6.26 8.85
CA MET A 60 21.15 -6.40 8.02
C MET A 60 21.40 -5.95 6.58
N GLY A 61 22.67 -5.70 6.22
CA GLY A 61 23.08 -5.31 4.88
C GLY A 61 22.96 -3.82 4.56
N ALA A 62 22.38 -2.98 5.43
CA ALA A 62 22.17 -1.57 5.14
C ALA A 62 23.51 -0.83 4.93
N PRO A 63 23.67 -0.07 3.83
CA PRO A 63 24.92 0.59 3.48
C PRO A 63 25.15 1.90 4.24
N LEU A 64 26.38 2.11 4.68
CA LEU A 64 26.98 3.40 5.01
C LEU A 64 27.92 3.80 3.86
N ILE A 65 27.62 4.91 3.19
CA ILE A 65 28.40 5.50 2.10
C ILE A 65 29.19 6.69 2.66
N GLU A 66 30.51 6.53 2.73
CA GLU A 66 31.43 7.57 3.20
C GLU A 66 32.23 8.13 2.02
N SER A 67 32.12 9.44 1.78
CA SER A 67 32.87 10.12 0.72
C SER A 67 33.26 11.53 1.13
N SER A 68 34.36 12.05 0.57
CA SER A 68 34.72 13.47 0.68
C SER A 68 33.85 14.36 -0.22
N SER A 69 33.18 13.79 -1.21
CA SER A 69 32.41 14.47 -2.26
C SER A 69 30.95 14.04 -2.25
N PHE A 70 30.04 15.01 -2.26
CA PHE A 70 28.62 14.74 -2.42
C PHE A 70 28.29 14.11 -3.79
N HIS A 71 29.04 14.49 -4.83
CA HIS A 71 28.91 13.90 -6.17
C HIS A 71 29.20 12.40 -6.15
N ASP A 72 30.31 11.98 -5.54
CA ASP A 72 30.70 10.58 -5.47
C ASP A 72 29.79 9.76 -4.54
N ALA A 73 29.25 10.39 -3.48
CA ALA A 73 28.26 9.78 -2.61
C ALA A 73 26.94 9.47 -3.35
N LEU A 74 26.41 10.42 -4.13
CA LEU A 74 25.20 10.20 -4.94
C LEU A 74 25.42 9.15 -6.05
N PHE A 75 26.59 9.15 -6.69
CA PHE A 75 26.94 8.11 -7.65
C PHE A 75 26.94 6.74 -6.97
N SER A 76 27.57 6.64 -5.80
CA SER A 76 27.65 5.39 -5.05
C SER A 76 26.29 4.92 -4.53
N LEU A 77 25.39 5.86 -4.18
CA LEU A 77 24.01 5.53 -3.84
C LEU A 77 23.31 4.82 -5.00
N GLY A 78 23.44 5.34 -6.23
CA GLY A 78 22.88 4.69 -7.42
C GLY A 78 23.47 3.30 -7.68
N TYR A 79 24.78 3.15 -7.51
CA TYR A 79 25.45 1.85 -7.64
C TYR A 79 24.97 0.83 -6.59
N VAL A 80 24.83 1.25 -5.33
CA VAL A 80 24.39 0.39 -4.23
C VAL A 80 22.90 0.05 -4.33
N HIS A 81 22.03 1.02 -4.65
CA HIS A 81 20.61 0.76 -4.91
C HIS A 81 20.44 -0.27 -6.03
N ALA A 82 21.18 -0.14 -7.14
CA ALA A 82 21.12 -1.12 -8.22
C ALA A 82 21.64 -2.49 -7.76
N GLY A 83 22.76 -2.52 -7.04
CA GLY A 83 23.32 -3.75 -6.47
C GLY A 83 22.37 -4.51 -5.56
N ASP A 84 21.57 -3.79 -4.78
CA ASP A 84 20.62 -4.39 -3.84
C ASP A 84 19.25 -4.67 -4.49
N ARG A 85 18.79 -3.83 -5.43
CA ARG A 85 17.36 -3.71 -5.78
C ARG A 85 17.08 -3.56 -7.28
N ILE A 86 17.99 -3.98 -8.17
CA ILE A 86 17.80 -3.79 -9.62
C ILE A 86 16.49 -4.37 -10.17
N GLU A 87 16.03 -5.53 -9.70
CA GLU A 87 14.77 -6.14 -10.17
C GLU A 87 13.56 -5.26 -9.84
N GLN A 88 13.50 -4.75 -8.61
CA GLN A 88 12.49 -3.79 -8.17
C GLN A 88 12.55 -2.51 -9.02
N MET A 89 13.74 -1.94 -9.20
CA MET A 89 13.91 -0.70 -9.98
C MET A 89 13.45 -0.86 -11.44
N VAL A 90 13.83 -1.96 -12.09
CA VAL A 90 13.42 -2.25 -13.48
C VAL A 90 11.92 -2.45 -13.57
N ALA A 91 11.34 -3.25 -12.68
CA ALA A 91 9.92 -3.57 -12.73
C ALA A 91 9.05 -2.34 -12.41
N MET A 92 9.45 -1.49 -11.46
CA MET A 92 8.78 -0.21 -11.20
C MET A 92 8.84 0.73 -12.42
N ARG A 93 10.01 0.83 -13.08
CA ARG A 93 10.15 1.62 -14.31
C ARG A 93 9.22 1.12 -15.41
N LEU A 94 9.16 -0.20 -15.62
CA LEU A 94 8.29 -0.80 -16.63
C LEU A 94 6.82 -0.60 -16.32
N LEU A 95 6.41 -0.81 -15.07
CA LEU A 95 5.05 -0.54 -14.61
C LEU A 95 4.65 0.92 -14.86
N ALA A 96 5.47 1.88 -14.43
CA ALA A 96 5.19 3.31 -14.60
C ALA A 96 5.13 3.75 -16.08
N GLN A 97 5.79 3.00 -16.97
CA GLN A 97 5.72 3.22 -18.43
C GLN A 97 4.56 2.47 -19.09
N GLY A 98 3.87 1.57 -18.39
CA GLY A 98 2.96 0.59 -18.99
C GLY A 98 3.69 -0.31 -19.99
N ARG A 99 4.74 -0.98 -19.52
CA ARG A 99 5.62 -1.92 -20.26
C ARG A 99 5.94 -3.19 -19.46
N LEU A 100 5.24 -3.45 -18.36
CA LEU A 100 5.44 -4.62 -17.51
C LEU A 100 5.25 -5.94 -18.28
N ALA A 101 4.41 -5.98 -19.32
CA ALA A 101 4.22 -7.14 -20.19
C ALA A 101 5.48 -7.54 -20.98
N GLU A 102 6.46 -6.64 -21.14
CA GLU A 102 7.78 -6.97 -21.69
C GLU A 102 8.54 -7.96 -20.79
N LEU A 103 8.31 -7.89 -19.48
CA LEU A 103 8.91 -8.76 -18.47
C LEU A 103 7.98 -9.93 -18.12
N ALA A 104 6.70 -9.63 -17.89
CA ALA A 104 5.70 -10.54 -17.34
C ALA A 104 4.98 -11.40 -18.39
N GLY A 105 4.89 -10.92 -19.64
CA GLY A 105 4.03 -11.51 -20.67
C GLY A 105 2.58 -11.00 -20.60
N SER A 106 1.67 -11.72 -21.25
CA SER A 106 0.30 -11.26 -21.53
C SER A 106 -0.55 -10.98 -20.29
N GLU A 107 -0.24 -11.60 -19.15
CA GLU A 107 -0.99 -11.40 -17.91
C GLU A 107 -0.94 -9.96 -17.38
N ALA A 108 0.13 -9.22 -17.74
CA ALA A 108 0.34 -7.82 -17.38
C ALA A 108 -0.09 -6.83 -18.47
N LEU A 109 -0.59 -7.28 -19.63
CA LEU A 109 -0.94 -6.37 -20.73
C LEU A 109 -2.07 -5.41 -20.36
N ASP A 110 -3.06 -5.85 -19.59
CA ASP A 110 -4.15 -4.97 -19.15
C ASP A 110 -3.68 -3.92 -18.13
N ILE A 111 -2.70 -4.27 -17.30
CA ILE A 111 -2.00 -3.32 -16.43
C ILE A 111 -1.27 -2.29 -17.29
N ASP A 112 -0.57 -2.72 -18.33
CA ASP A 112 0.16 -1.84 -19.24
C ASP A 112 -0.76 -0.86 -19.96
N ARG A 113 -1.93 -1.31 -20.41
CA ARG A 113 -2.95 -0.45 -21.03
C ARG A 113 -3.42 0.63 -20.05
N LEU A 114 -3.76 0.24 -18.81
CA LEU A 114 -4.18 1.18 -17.77
C LEU A 114 -3.07 2.20 -17.44
N MET A 115 -1.83 1.75 -17.24
CA MET A 115 -0.71 2.63 -16.92
C MET A 115 -0.28 3.52 -18.10
N ARG A 116 -0.46 3.05 -19.35
CA ARG A 116 -0.21 3.86 -20.56
C ARG A 116 -1.27 4.94 -20.77
N ALA A 117 -2.50 4.70 -20.28
CA ALA A 117 -3.56 5.70 -20.24
C ALA A 117 -3.32 6.76 -19.15
N ALA A 118 -2.87 6.35 -17.94
CA ALA A 118 -2.42 7.26 -16.89
C ALA A 118 -1.20 8.11 -17.30
N ASN A 119 -0.35 7.56 -18.18
CA ASN A 119 0.76 8.25 -18.83
C ASN A 119 1.73 8.97 -17.87
N LEU A 120 2.14 8.28 -16.80
CA LEU A 120 3.07 8.83 -15.81
C LEU A 120 4.41 9.28 -16.41
N LYS A 121 4.79 8.74 -17.57
CA LYS A 121 5.96 9.20 -18.35
C LYS A 121 5.85 10.68 -18.75
N GLN A 122 4.66 11.15 -19.12
CA GLN A 122 4.43 12.57 -19.43
C GLN A 122 4.57 13.42 -18.16
N SER A 123 3.98 12.99 -17.05
CA SER A 123 4.10 13.66 -15.75
C SER A 123 5.56 13.74 -15.29
N ALA A 124 6.32 12.66 -15.44
CA ALA A 124 7.74 12.60 -15.09
C ALA A 124 8.61 13.52 -15.97
N ALA A 125 8.32 13.58 -17.27
CA ALA A 125 9.03 14.48 -18.18
C ALA A 125 8.79 15.95 -17.82
N GLN A 126 7.55 16.33 -17.47
CA GLN A 126 7.24 17.68 -17.01
C GLN A 126 7.94 18.00 -15.69
N GLN A 127 7.86 17.09 -14.72
CA GLN A 127 8.51 17.24 -13.42
C GLN A 127 10.03 17.40 -13.52
N TYR A 128 10.67 16.54 -14.32
CA TYR A 128 12.10 16.66 -14.56
C TYR A 128 12.43 17.94 -15.32
N ALA A 129 11.62 18.38 -16.27
CA ALA A 129 11.82 19.64 -16.99
C ALA A 129 11.77 20.86 -16.06
N ASP A 130 10.86 20.87 -15.08
CA ASP A 130 10.68 21.97 -14.13
C ASP A 130 11.65 21.93 -12.93
N ALA A 131 12.29 20.78 -12.68
CA ALA A 131 13.32 20.63 -11.65
C ALA A 131 14.51 21.58 -11.85
N SER A 132 15.11 22.02 -10.73
CA SER A 132 16.26 22.93 -10.76
C SER A 132 17.47 22.31 -11.46
N PRO A 133 18.38 23.14 -12.05
CA PRO A 133 19.63 22.63 -12.63
C PRO A 133 20.47 21.80 -11.65
N ARG A 134 20.43 22.17 -10.36
CA ARG A 134 21.08 21.43 -9.27
C ARG A 134 20.53 20.02 -9.17
N LEU A 135 19.21 19.87 -9.14
CA LEU A 135 18.57 18.57 -8.95
C LEU A 135 18.69 17.68 -10.19
N LYS A 136 18.55 18.25 -11.40
CA LYS A 136 18.85 17.55 -12.66
C LYS A 136 20.24 16.93 -12.62
N ARG A 137 21.24 17.69 -12.16
CA ARG A 137 22.60 17.19 -11.99
C ARG A 137 22.68 16.04 -10.98
N PHE A 138 21.95 16.09 -9.88
CA PHE A 138 21.93 14.99 -8.89
C PHE A 138 21.34 13.71 -9.49
N PHE A 139 20.28 13.83 -10.29
CA PHE A 139 19.64 12.69 -10.95
C PHE A 139 20.55 12.09 -12.03
N GLU A 140 21.26 12.91 -12.81
CA GLU A 140 22.31 12.44 -13.74
C GLU A 140 23.43 11.67 -13.05
N VAL A 141 23.87 12.14 -11.89
CA VAL A 141 24.95 11.51 -11.12
C VAL A 141 24.49 10.15 -10.58
N TYR A 142 23.31 10.10 -9.99
CA TYR A 142 22.71 8.87 -9.50
C TYR A 142 22.51 7.85 -10.63
N ALA A 143 21.96 8.29 -11.77
CA ALA A 143 21.76 7.45 -12.95
C ALA A 143 23.07 6.84 -13.46
N ARG A 144 24.16 7.62 -13.48
CA ARG A 144 25.49 7.09 -13.84
C ARG A 144 25.98 6.00 -12.87
N GLY A 145 25.67 6.11 -11.58
CA GLY A 145 25.93 5.08 -10.58
C GLY A 145 25.18 3.77 -10.86
N VAL A 146 23.88 3.88 -11.12
CA VAL A 146 23.03 2.74 -11.54
C VAL A 146 23.60 2.09 -12.82
N ASN A 147 24.00 2.92 -13.79
CA ASN A 147 24.56 2.44 -15.06
C ASN A 147 25.92 1.79 -14.91
N ALA A 148 26.74 2.20 -13.93
CA ALA A 148 28.00 1.53 -13.61
C ALA A 148 27.76 0.11 -13.09
N TYR A 149 26.70 -0.10 -12.30
CA TYR A 149 26.26 -1.45 -11.92
C TYR A 149 25.78 -2.24 -13.14
N LEU A 150 24.84 -1.69 -13.92
CA LEU A 150 24.29 -2.35 -15.10
C LEU A 150 25.38 -2.73 -16.11
N PHE A 151 26.35 -1.87 -16.36
CA PHE A 151 27.47 -2.16 -17.26
C PHE A 151 28.27 -3.38 -16.79
N ARG A 152 28.53 -3.48 -15.48
CA ARG A 152 29.34 -4.54 -14.89
C ARG A 152 28.60 -5.87 -14.74
N TYR A 153 27.31 -5.81 -14.42
CA TYR A 153 26.49 -6.98 -14.08
C TYR A 153 25.47 -7.36 -15.16
N ARG A 154 25.53 -6.76 -16.37
CA ARG A 154 24.61 -7.05 -17.48
C ARG A 154 24.48 -8.55 -17.82
N ASP A 155 25.55 -9.32 -17.62
CA ASP A 155 25.63 -10.76 -17.91
C ASP A 155 25.53 -11.61 -16.62
N LYS A 156 25.31 -10.96 -15.47
CA LYS A 156 25.26 -11.54 -14.11
C LYS A 156 24.08 -10.96 -13.32
N LEU A 157 22.93 -10.81 -13.97
CA LEU A 157 21.72 -10.30 -13.33
C LEU A 157 21.16 -11.33 -12.33
N PRO A 158 20.37 -10.89 -11.33
CA PRO A 158 19.68 -11.81 -10.45
C PRO A 158 18.73 -12.75 -11.24
N ALA A 159 18.43 -13.90 -10.66
CA ALA A 159 17.86 -15.04 -11.39
C ALA A 159 16.51 -14.74 -12.08
N ALA A 160 15.62 -13.95 -11.48
CA ALA A 160 14.33 -13.63 -12.07
C ALA A 160 14.48 -12.74 -13.32
N LEU A 161 15.32 -11.69 -13.26
CA LEU A 161 15.65 -10.90 -14.45
C LEU A 161 16.38 -11.74 -15.51
N ALA A 162 17.41 -12.51 -15.12
CA ALA A 162 18.19 -13.31 -16.05
C ALA A 162 17.35 -14.33 -16.82
N SER A 163 16.43 -15.02 -16.13
CA SER A 163 15.54 -16.03 -16.74
C SER A 163 14.42 -15.42 -17.58
N SER A 164 14.04 -14.16 -17.35
CA SER A 164 12.99 -13.49 -18.13
C SER A 164 13.37 -13.24 -19.60
N GLY A 165 14.66 -13.23 -19.92
CA GLY A 165 15.19 -12.82 -21.22
C GLY A 165 15.16 -11.30 -21.47
N TYR A 166 14.61 -10.51 -20.54
CA TYR A 166 14.57 -9.06 -20.61
C TYR A 166 15.96 -8.47 -20.33
N ARG A 167 16.43 -7.56 -21.19
CA ARG A 167 17.69 -6.83 -21.01
C ARG A 167 17.41 -5.42 -20.51
N PRO A 168 17.74 -5.09 -19.24
CA PRO A 168 17.51 -3.75 -18.71
C PRO A 168 18.24 -2.66 -19.51
N GLU A 169 17.48 -1.66 -19.95
CA GLU A 169 18.03 -0.42 -20.50
C GLU A 169 18.78 0.36 -19.41
N TYR A 170 19.81 1.11 -19.80
CA TYR A 170 20.46 2.06 -18.89
C TYR A 170 19.45 3.05 -18.30
N TRP A 171 19.64 3.35 -17.03
CA TRP A 171 18.86 4.29 -16.25
C TRP A 171 19.08 5.71 -16.75
N LYS A 172 17.99 6.40 -17.07
CA LYS A 172 18.00 7.83 -17.41
C LYS A 172 17.70 8.67 -16.17
N PRO A 173 18.15 9.93 -16.08
CA PRO A 173 17.78 10.82 -14.99
C PRO A 173 16.25 10.91 -14.81
N GLU A 174 15.50 10.97 -15.91
CA GLU A 174 14.04 11.01 -15.95
C GLU A 174 13.39 9.76 -15.37
N ASP A 175 14.07 8.60 -15.38
CA ASP A 175 13.55 7.38 -14.77
C ASP A 175 13.41 7.58 -13.25
N SER A 176 14.26 8.38 -12.60
CA SER A 176 14.10 8.70 -11.17
C SER A 176 12.89 9.61 -10.91
N ALA A 177 12.60 10.56 -11.79
CA ALA A 177 11.38 11.37 -11.71
C ALA A 177 10.14 10.51 -11.95
N LEU A 178 10.24 9.52 -12.85
CA LEU A 178 9.18 8.55 -13.12
C LEU A 178 8.88 7.67 -11.90
N ILE A 179 9.91 7.21 -11.18
CA ILE A 179 9.72 6.49 -9.92
C ILE A 179 8.98 7.36 -8.89
N PHE A 180 9.30 8.66 -8.82
CA PHE A 180 8.55 9.58 -7.95
C PHE A 180 7.09 9.75 -8.39
N CYS A 181 6.81 9.89 -9.70
CA CYS A 181 5.44 9.98 -10.19
C CYS A 181 4.63 8.70 -9.91
N LEU A 182 5.25 7.53 -10.02
CA LEU A 182 4.62 6.26 -9.63
C LEU A 182 4.32 6.23 -8.12
N TYR A 183 5.27 6.66 -7.29
CA TYR A 183 5.07 6.78 -5.85
C TYR A 183 3.93 7.74 -5.49
N ALA A 184 3.86 8.90 -6.14
CA ALA A 184 2.80 9.88 -5.93
C ALA A 184 1.43 9.34 -6.37
N PHE A 185 1.37 8.69 -7.54
CA PHE A 185 0.16 8.06 -8.07
C PHE A 185 -0.41 6.98 -7.14
N SER A 186 0.45 6.24 -6.45
CA SER A 186 0.02 5.17 -5.52
C SER A 186 -0.49 5.68 -4.16
N GLN A 187 -0.43 6.99 -3.87
CA GLN A 187 -0.89 7.54 -2.58
C GLN A 187 -2.41 7.78 -2.52
N SER A 188 -3.14 7.51 -3.60
CA SER A 188 -4.59 7.71 -3.73
C SER A 188 -5.32 6.37 -3.88
N VAL A 189 -6.60 6.35 -3.51
CA VAL A 189 -7.49 5.17 -3.52
C VAL A 189 -8.62 5.28 -4.55
N ASN A 190 -8.91 6.50 -5.02
CA ASN A 190 -10.12 6.87 -5.76
C ASN A 190 -10.31 6.09 -7.06
N LEU A 191 -9.26 5.88 -7.86
CA LEU A 191 -9.36 5.08 -9.09
C LEU A 191 -9.93 3.68 -8.83
N GLN A 192 -9.49 3.02 -7.76
CA GLN A 192 -9.97 1.69 -7.43
C GLN A 192 -11.41 1.75 -6.89
N GLU A 193 -11.72 2.69 -6.01
CA GLU A 193 -13.04 2.82 -5.41
C GLU A 193 -14.12 3.20 -6.43
N GLU A 194 -13.83 4.09 -7.36
CA GLU A 194 -14.78 4.49 -8.41
C GLU A 194 -15.04 3.34 -9.41
N LEU A 195 -14.02 2.54 -9.76
CA LEU A 195 -14.20 1.33 -10.57
C LEU A 195 -15.02 0.27 -9.83
N SER A 196 -14.76 0.07 -8.54
CA SER A 196 -15.56 -0.79 -7.67
C SER A 196 -17.01 -0.30 -7.63
N ALA A 197 -17.22 1.01 -7.49
CA ALA A 197 -18.56 1.59 -7.39
C ALA A 197 -19.36 1.43 -8.69
N LEU A 198 -18.74 1.58 -9.87
CA LEU A 198 -19.40 1.24 -11.14
C LEU A 198 -19.75 -0.25 -11.23
N THR A 199 -18.88 -1.13 -10.73
CA THR A 199 -19.13 -2.58 -10.69
C THR A 199 -20.31 -2.92 -9.78
N LEU A 200 -20.42 -2.25 -8.63
CA LEU A 200 -21.54 -2.38 -7.70
C LEU A 200 -22.82 -1.81 -8.31
N ALA A 201 -22.75 -0.66 -8.98
CA ALA A 201 -23.89 -0.02 -9.65
C ALA A 201 -24.52 -0.93 -10.72
N GLN A 202 -23.70 -1.69 -11.47
CA GLN A 202 -24.20 -2.67 -12.45
C GLN A 202 -25.04 -3.79 -11.80
N LYS A 203 -24.77 -4.15 -10.54
CA LYS A 203 -25.46 -5.24 -9.83
C LYS A 203 -26.62 -4.75 -8.97
N ALA A 204 -26.38 -3.74 -8.13
CA ALA A 204 -27.34 -3.24 -7.14
C ALA A 204 -28.28 -2.16 -7.69
N GLY A 205 -27.93 -1.54 -8.82
CA GLY A 205 -28.61 -0.36 -9.35
C GLY A 205 -28.26 0.92 -8.59
N SER A 206 -28.65 2.08 -9.14
CA SER A 206 -28.40 3.38 -8.52
C SER A 206 -29.04 3.49 -7.14
N ASP A 207 -30.27 3.02 -6.97
CA ASP A 207 -31.09 3.28 -5.79
C ASP A 207 -30.51 2.70 -4.50
N LYS A 208 -29.76 1.60 -4.59
CA LYS A 208 -29.06 0.98 -3.46
C LYS A 208 -27.57 1.36 -3.37
N LEU A 209 -26.98 1.94 -4.42
CA LEU A 209 -25.54 2.17 -4.51
C LEU A 209 -25.02 3.07 -3.38
N ALA A 210 -25.75 4.12 -3.01
CA ALA A 210 -25.35 5.06 -1.97
C ALA A 210 -25.02 4.39 -0.62
N TRP A 211 -25.68 3.28 -0.30
CA TRP A 211 -25.43 2.48 0.91
C TRP A 211 -24.16 1.63 0.84
N LEU A 212 -23.61 1.41 -0.35
CA LEU A 212 -22.44 0.57 -0.58
C LEU A 212 -21.14 1.37 -0.74
N LEU A 213 -21.23 2.70 -0.81
CA LEU A 213 -20.07 3.58 -0.96
C LEU A 213 -19.35 3.78 0.37
N PRO A 214 -18.02 3.92 0.36
CA PRO A 214 -17.28 4.33 1.55
C PRO A 214 -17.66 5.76 1.95
N GLY A 215 -17.75 6.01 3.25
CA GLY A 215 -18.04 7.33 3.81
C GLY A 215 -17.73 7.38 5.30
N ALA A 216 -17.35 8.54 5.83
CA ALA A 216 -17.10 8.65 7.27
C ALA A 216 -18.39 8.41 8.08
N PRO A 217 -18.31 7.88 9.32
CA PRO A 217 -19.49 7.47 10.10
C PRO A 217 -20.57 8.55 10.31
N ASP A 218 -20.21 9.83 10.24
CA ASP A 218 -21.09 10.98 10.43
C ASP A 218 -21.50 11.68 9.12
N GLU A 219 -21.18 11.10 7.96
CA GLU A 219 -21.60 11.60 6.66
C GLU A 219 -22.95 11.01 6.24
N PRO A 220 -23.86 11.83 5.67
CA PRO A 220 -25.07 11.32 5.06
C PRO A 220 -24.73 10.46 3.83
N LEU A 221 -25.70 9.66 3.40
CA LEU A 221 -25.58 8.94 2.13
C LEU A 221 -25.40 9.91 0.97
N ALA A 222 -24.49 9.59 0.06
CA ALA A 222 -24.13 10.44 -1.08
C ALA A 222 -25.14 10.33 -2.24
N GLU A 223 -26.42 10.62 -1.99
CA GLU A 223 -27.49 10.51 -2.99
C GLU A 223 -27.23 11.33 -4.25
N SER A 224 -26.71 12.55 -4.09
CA SER A 224 -26.38 13.43 -5.22
C SER A 224 -25.26 12.89 -6.12
N GLU A 225 -24.35 12.07 -5.57
CA GLU A 225 -23.31 11.42 -6.38
C GLU A 225 -23.92 10.29 -7.21
N VAL A 226 -24.84 9.53 -6.62
CA VAL A 226 -25.53 8.43 -7.30
C VAL A 226 -26.40 8.92 -8.46
N ASP A 227 -26.97 10.12 -8.34
CA ASP A 227 -27.76 10.76 -9.40
C ASP A 227 -27.01 10.89 -10.73
N LYS A 228 -25.68 10.96 -10.71
CA LYS A 228 -24.83 11.00 -11.91
C LYS A 228 -24.98 9.77 -12.80
N LEU A 229 -25.37 8.63 -12.22
CA LEU A 229 -25.51 7.35 -12.93
C LEU A 229 -26.94 7.06 -13.36
N LYS A 230 -27.93 7.87 -12.96
CA LYS A 230 -29.35 7.63 -13.28
C LYS A 230 -29.58 7.64 -14.78
N GLY A 231 -30.32 6.64 -15.25
CA GLY A 231 -30.65 6.48 -16.68
C GLY A 231 -29.54 5.86 -17.53
N LEU A 232 -28.36 5.57 -16.97
CA LEU A 232 -27.30 4.84 -17.66
C LEU A 232 -27.50 3.33 -17.53
N ASN A 233 -27.28 2.61 -18.63
CA ASN A 233 -27.18 1.15 -18.64
C ASN A 233 -25.70 0.77 -18.78
N LEU A 234 -25.00 0.76 -17.65
CA LEU A 234 -23.55 0.52 -17.62
C LEU A 234 -23.17 -0.84 -18.24
N ALA A 235 -24.03 -1.85 -18.17
CA ALA A 235 -23.74 -3.18 -18.70
C ALA A 235 -23.67 -3.20 -20.24
N SER A 236 -24.59 -2.50 -20.92
CA SER A 236 -24.61 -2.43 -22.39
C SER A 236 -23.78 -1.29 -22.96
N GLN A 237 -23.68 -0.18 -22.23
CA GLN A 237 -23.04 1.04 -22.72
C GLN A 237 -21.54 1.12 -22.41
N LEU A 238 -21.08 0.46 -21.33
CA LEU A 238 -19.67 0.40 -20.90
C LEU A 238 -19.15 -1.06 -20.81
N PRO A 239 -19.11 -1.80 -21.93
CA PRO A 239 -18.72 -3.21 -21.94
C PRO A 239 -17.24 -3.47 -21.56
N GLY A 240 -16.39 -2.43 -21.52
CA GLY A 240 -15.00 -2.52 -21.09
C GLY A 240 -14.77 -2.57 -19.57
N LEU A 241 -15.80 -2.28 -18.75
CA LEU A 241 -15.66 -2.17 -17.30
C LEU A 241 -15.10 -3.44 -16.63
N PRO A 242 -15.54 -4.68 -16.97
CA PRO A 242 -15.01 -5.89 -16.32
C PRO A 242 -13.50 -6.06 -16.50
N ALA A 243 -12.96 -5.74 -17.68
CA ALA A 243 -11.52 -5.83 -17.93
C ALA A 243 -10.73 -4.77 -17.14
N LEU A 244 -11.28 -3.56 -17.01
CA LEU A 244 -10.70 -2.49 -16.19
C LEU A 244 -10.73 -2.84 -14.69
N ALA A 245 -11.86 -3.35 -14.19
CA ALA A 245 -11.98 -3.81 -12.81
C ALA A 245 -10.97 -4.92 -12.50
N ALA A 246 -10.80 -5.88 -13.42
CA ALA A 246 -9.80 -6.93 -13.27
C ALA A 246 -8.35 -6.40 -13.30
N ALA A 247 -8.04 -5.42 -14.16
CA ALA A 247 -6.72 -4.79 -14.20
C ALA A 247 -6.43 -3.98 -12.92
N SER A 248 -7.41 -3.23 -12.42
CA SER A 248 -7.36 -2.51 -11.16
C SER A 248 -7.15 -3.47 -9.98
N GLN A 249 -7.89 -4.59 -9.93
CA GLN A 249 -7.71 -5.59 -8.89
C GLN A 249 -6.32 -6.22 -8.94
N LYS A 250 -5.77 -6.51 -10.12
CA LYS A 250 -4.37 -6.98 -10.23
C LYS A 250 -3.36 -5.96 -9.68
N LEU A 251 -3.58 -4.66 -9.90
CA LEU A 251 -2.73 -3.62 -9.31
C LEU A 251 -2.90 -3.55 -7.77
N ALA A 252 -4.12 -3.69 -7.27
CA ALA A 252 -4.40 -3.77 -5.83
C ALA A 252 -3.77 -5.04 -5.20
N ASP A 253 -3.72 -6.14 -5.94
CA ASP A 253 -3.05 -7.38 -5.54
C ASP A 253 -1.53 -7.22 -5.44
N LEU A 254 -0.96 -6.20 -6.10
CA LEU A 254 0.42 -5.78 -5.95
C LEU A 254 0.60 -4.68 -4.88
N ASP A 255 -0.46 -4.33 -4.14
CA ASP A 255 -0.51 -3.24 -3.16
C ASP A 255 -0.18 -1.85 -3.75
N LEU A 256 -0.36 -1.66 -5.06
CA LEU A 256 0.04 -0.46 -5.81
C LEU A 256 -1.02 0.64 -5.86
N LEU A 257 -2.29 0.30 -5.68
CA LEU A 257 -3.39 1.26 -5.59
C LEU A 257 -3.83 1.30 -4.14
N GLY A 258 -3.71 2.48 -3.51
CA GLY A 258 -4.33 2.72 -2.22
C GLY A 258 -3.98 1.70 -1.14
N SER A 259 -2.77 1.73 -0.59
CA SER A 259 -2.43 0.89 0.57
C SER A 259 -2.54 1.72 1.86
N PRO A 260 -3.74 1.78 2.50
CA PRO A 260 -3.82 2.34 3.84
C PRO A 260 -2.99 1.47 4.76
N GLY A 261 -2.20 2.10 5.62
CA GLY A 261 -1.40 1.36 6.58
C GLY A 261 -0.09 1.98 6.96
N SER A 262 -0.07 3.31 6.98
CA SER A 262 0.96 4.02 7.70
C SER A 262 0.40 4.52 9.02
N ALA A 263 1.27 4.62 10.03
CA ALA A 263 1.00 5.31 11.29
C ALA A 263 2.22 6.15 11.65
N ASN A 264 2.04 7.47 11.75
CA ASN A 264 3.08 8.42 12.13
C ASN A 264 2.70 9.07 13.46
N LEU A 265 3.68 9.25 14.34
CA LEU A 265 3.53 9.87 15.65
C LEU A 265 4.75 10.74 15.95
N ALA A 266 4.52 11.99 16.35
CA ALA A 266 5.50 12.83 17.00
C ALA A 266 5.03 13.19 18.42
N LEU A 267 5.94 13.10 19.38
CA LEU A 267 5.69 13.42 20.79
C LEU A 267 6.59 14.57 21.19
N ALA A 268 6.00 15.61 21.76
CA ALA A 268 6.72 16.77 22.26
C ALA A 268 7.47 16.43 23.57
N PRO A 269 8.46 17.24 24.00
CA PRO A 269 9.27 16.99 25.19
C PRO A 269 8.50 16.59 26.45
N GLN A 270 7.34 17.22 26.70
CA GLN A 270 6.49 16.96 27.87
C GLN A 270 5.88 15.54 27.90
N ARG A 271 5.77 14.89 26.75
CA ARG A 271 5.31 13.50 26.59
C ARG A 271 6.45 12.48 26.55
N SER A 272 7.70 12.93 26.65
CA SER A 272 8.88 12.07 26.61
C SER A 272 9.51 11.89 28.00
N ARG A 273 10.08 10.72 28.25
CA ARG A 273 10.82 10.43 29.50
C ARG A 273 12.13 11.19 29.58
N SER A 274 12.76 11.48 28.44
CA SER A 274 14.04 12.20 28.36
C SER A 274 13.88 13.73 28.40
N GLY A 275 12.65 14.24 28.25
CA GLY A 275 12.41 15.67 28.07
C GLY A 275 12.88 16.20 26.70
N LYS A 276 13.02 15.31 25.70
CA LYS A 276 13.26 15.64 24.29
C LYS A 276 12.22 14.96 23.42
N SER A 277 11.91 15.54 22.26
CA SER A 277 10.90 15.02 21.35
C SER A 277 11.17 13.58 20.93
N LEU A 278 10.14 12.89 20.45
CA LEU A 278 10.23 11.57 19.83
C LEU A 278 9.49 11.57 18.50
N LEU A 279 9.95 10.79 17.52
CA LEU A 279 9.23 10.51 16.28
C LEU A 279 9.19 9.01 16.03
N ALA A 280 8.04 8.49 15.64
CA ALA A 280 7.85 7.12 15.19
C ALA A 280 7.05 7.09 13.88
N SER A 281 7.50 6.26 12.94
CA SER A 281 6.76 5.96 11.71
C SER A 281 6.65 4.46 11.51
N ASP A 282 5.48 4.00 11.14
CA ASP A 282 5.21 2.68 10.57
C ASP A 282 4.66 2.91 9.16
N SER A 283 5.25 2.26 8.16
CA SER A 283 4.89 2.45 6.76
C SER A 283 4.81 1.10 6.06
N ARG A 284 3.62 0.77 5.56
CA ARG A 284 3.41 -0.29 4.57
C ARG A 284 3.49 0.32 3.18
N ALA A 285 4.32 -0.24 2.32
CA ALA A 285 4.58 0.28 1.00
C ALA A 285 4.50 -0.81 -0.06
N ALA A 286 4.05 -0.44 -1.27
CA ALA A 286 4.05 -1.32 -2.42
C ALA A 286 5.46 -1.75 -2.87
N TRP A 287 6.50 -1.04 -2.40
CA TRP A 287 7.90 -1.28 -2.75
C TRP A 287 8.78 -1.21 -1.52
N ALA A 288 9.85 -1.99 -1.52
CA ALA A 288 10.80 -1.94 -0.42
C ALA A 288 11.50 -0.59 -0.36
N LEU A 289 11.45 0.00 0.83
CA LEU A 289 12.33 1.08 1.21
C LEU A 289 13.64 0.49 1.73
N SER A 290 14.76 1.03 1.26
CA SER A 290 16.10 0.61 1.66
C SER A 290 16.63 1.53 2.75
N PRO A 291 16.99 1.01 3.94
CA PRO A 291 17.78 1.76 4.88
C PRO A 291 19.13 2.13 4.25
N VAL A 292 19.49 3.40 4.24
CA VAL A 292 20.76 3.91 3.73
C VAL A 292 21.31 5.00 4.65
N GLN A 293 22.63 5.08 4.73
CA GLN A 293 23.32 6.19 5.38
C GLN A 293 24.36 6.79 4.44
N ILE A 294 24.34 8.11 4.32
CA ILE A 294 25.29 8.90 3.54
C ILE A 294 26.02 9.83 4.49
N ASN A 295 27.35 9.80 4.45
CA ASN A 295 28.20 10.66 5.25
C ASN A 295 29.26 11.32 4.36
N THR A 296 29.19 12.64 4.26
CA THR A 296 30.18 13.48 3.58
C THR A 296 30.49 14.72 4.41
N SER A 297 31.52 15.48 4.01
CA SER A 297 31.89 16.73 4.67
C SER A 297 30.79 17.80 4.69
N LYS A 298 29.80 17.73 3.78
CA LYS A 298 28.75 18.77 3.62
C LYS A 298 27.32 18.22 3.68
N TYR A 299 27.15 16.91 3.82
CA TYR A 299 25.86 16.24 3.80
C TYR A 299 25.92 14.94 4.60
N GLN A 300 25.06 14.83 5.60
CA GLN A 300 24.88 13.66 6.44
C GLN A 300 23.39 13.35 6.54
N VAL A 301 23.01 12.12 6.22
CA VAL A 301 21.62 11.64 6.35
C VAL A 301 21.61 10.13 6.55
N ALA A 302 20.68 9.64 7.36
CA ALA A 302 20.38 8.23 7.50
C ALA A 302 18.87 8.02 7.51
N GLY A 303 18.37 6.96 6.89
CA GLY A 303 16.95 6.69 6.83
C GLY A 303 16.55 5.74 5.72
N LEU A 304 15.31 5.82 5.30
CA LEU A 304 14.66 4.97 4.31
C LEU A 304 14.60 5.69 2.96
N SER A 305 15.24 5.13 1.94
CA SER A 305 15.17 5.58 0.55
C SER A 305 14.31 4.63 -0.30
N LEU A 306 13.73 5.14 -1.39
CA LEU A 306 13.13 4.31 -2.42
C LEU A 306 14.18 4.05 -3.53
N PRO A 307 14.64 2.80 -3.74
CA PRO A 307 15.56 2.48 -4.82
C PRO A 307 15.04 2.97 -6.18
N GLY A 308 15.87 3.72 -6.89
CA GLY A 308 15.49 4.43 -8.12
C GLY A 308 15.32 5.94 -7.92
N LEU A 309 15.18 6.42 -6.68
CA LEU A 309 15.06 7.84 -6.34
C LEU A 309 16.25 8.27 -5.47
N PRO A 310 17.03 9.32 -5.83
CA PRO A 310 18.17 9.80 -5.04
C PRO A 310 17.76 10.68 -3.85
N ILE A 311 16.70 10.31 -3.13
CA ILE A 311 16.12 11.07 -2.01
C ILE A 311 15.80 10.10 -0.86
N VAL A 312 16.12 10.50 0.37
CA VAL A 312 15.72 9.79 1.60
C VAL A 312 14.32 10.29 1.97
N LEU A 313 13.31 9.41 1.89
CA LEU A 313 11.90 9.78 2.05
C LEU A 313 11.49 9.93 3.52
N ALA A 314 12.10 9.14 4.40
CA ALA A 314 11.94 9.25 5.85
C ALA A 314 13.30 9.03 6.50
N GLY A 315 13.68 9.84 7.49
CA GLY A 315 15.02 9.73 8.06
C GLY A 315 15.35 10.79 9.09
N TYR A 316 16.65 10.88 9.39
CA TYR A 316 17.25 11.84 10.28
C TYR A 316 18.57 12.34 9.69
N ASN A 317 18.80 13.65 9.74
CA ASN A 317 20.01 14.29 9.19
C ASN A 317 20.99 14.81 10.25
N GLY A 318 20.79 14.43 11.51
CA GLY A 318 21.58 14.93 12.64
C GLY A 318 20.97 16.15 13.33
N LYS A 319 19.86 16.68 12.83
CA LYS A 319 19.14 17.82 13.40
C LYS A 319 17.63 17.64 13.38
N LEU A 320 17.08 17.29 12.21
CA LEU A 320 15.67 17.09 11.96
C LEU A 320 15.39 15.63 11.60
N ALA A 321 14.36 15.06 12.21
CA ALA A 321 13.75 13.80 11.79
C ALA A 321 12.45 14.07 11.03
N TRP A 322 12.18 13.29 9.99
CA TRP A 322 10.95 13.40 9.20
C TRP A 322 10.45 12.03 8.73
N SER A 323 9.15 11.91 8.60
CA SER A 323 8.47 10.82 7.90
C SER A 323 7.25 11.34 7.15
N SER A 324 6.68 10.51 6.30
CA SER A 324 5.44 10.84 5.61
C SER A 324 4.53 9.63 5.44
N SER A 325 3.24 9.88 5.24
CA SER A 325 2.23 8.88 4.87
C SER A 325 1.21 9.46 3.91
N ALA A 326 0.46 8.60 3.21
CA ALA A 326 -0.68 9.05 2.43
C ALA A 326 -1.71 9.83 3.28
N VAL A 327 -2.27 10.90 2.71
CA VAL A 327 -3.43 11.63 3.26
C VAL A 327 -4.74 10.93 2.93
N MET A 328 -4.69 9.88 2.10
CA MET A 328 -5.85 9.30 1.40
C MET A 328 -6.51 10.31 0.47
N ALA A 329 -5.70 11.17 -0.15
CA ALA A 329 -6.18 12.27 -0.96
C ALA A 329 -7.00 11.80 -2.17
N ASP A 330 -8.09 12.52 -2.39
CA ASP A 330 -8.88 12.44 -3.60
C ASP A 330 -8.38 13.48 -4.61
N ASN A 331 -7.45 13.03 -5.45
CA ASN A 331 -6.88 13.80 -6.54
C ASN A 331 -6.91 13.05 -7.89
N GLN A 332 -7.74 12.01 -7.99
CA GLN A 332 -7.92 11.22 -9.20
C GLN A 332 -9.43 11.07 -9.43
N ASP A 333 -9.93 11.52 -10.58
CA ASP A 333 -11.33 11.36 -10.95
C ASP A 333 -11.45 10.57 -12.25
N LEU A 334 -12.42 9.67 -12.32
CA LEU A 334 -12.92 9.15 -13.58
C LEU A 334 -14.05 10.04 -14.11
N PHE A 335 -14.01 10.26 -15.41
CA PHE A 335 -15.12 10.86 -16.15
C PHE A 335 -15.78 9.81 -17.05
N ILE A 336 -17.10 9.71 -17.01
CA ILE A 336 -17.88 8.90 -17.96
C ILE A 336 -18.09 9.75 -19.22
N GLU A 337 -17.51 9.33 -20.33
CA GLU A 337 -17.57 10.02 -21.60
C GLU A 337 -18.63 9.38 -22.49
N GLN A 338 -19.53 10.16 -23.09
CA GLN A 338 -20.42 9.67 -24.14
C GLN A 338 -19.67 9.64 -25.46
N LEU A 339 -19.69 8.50 -26.14
CA LEU A 339 -18.87 8.23 -27.31
C LEU A 339 -19.72 7.98 -28.55
N ARG A 340 -19.21 8.44 -29.70
CA ARG A 340 -19.79 8.17 -31.01
C ARG A 340 -18.67 7.89 -32.01
N ARG A 341 -18.74 6.71 -32.62
CA ARG A 341 -17.83 6.31 -33.70
C ARG A 341 -18.50 6.49 -35.06
N GLN A 342 -17.81 7.17 -35.97
CA GLN A 342 -18.22 7.33 -37.38
C GLN A 342 -17.03 6.96 -38.26
N GLY A 343 -17.07 5.78 -38.87
CA GLY A 343 -15.91 5.21 -39.55
C GLY A 343 -14.74 5.02 -38.59
N SER A 344 -13.56 5.54 -38.94
CA SER A 344 -12.36 5.49 -38.09
C SER A 344 -12.30 6.58 -37.02
N GLN A 345 -13.16 7.60 -37.09
CA GLN A 345 -13.16 8.72 -36.16
C GLN A 345 -13.99 8.41 -34.92
N LEU A 346 -13.38 8.59 -33.74
CA LEU A 346 -14.06 8.58 -32.46
C LEU A 346 -14.29 10.03 -32.00
N SER A 347 -15.50 10.34 -31.56
CA SER A 347 -15.86 11.64 -30.97
C SER A 347 -16.49 11.43 -29.59
N TYR A 348 -16.35 12.41 -28.71
CA TYR A 348 -16.98 12.45 -27.40
C TYR A 348 -17.91 13.66 -27.29
N LEU A 349 -18.97 13.56 -26.49
CA LEU A 349 -19.89 14.67 -26.24
C LEU A 349 -19.31 15.57 -25.14
N ALA A 350 -19.28 16.88 -25.38
CA ALA A 350 -18.91 17.90 -24.40
C ALA A 350 -19.84 19.11 -24.56
N ASP A 351 -20.61 19.44 -23.52
CA ASP A 351 -21.49 20.61 -23.45
C ASP A 351 -22.41 20.75 -24.67
N GLY A 352 -23.04 19.64 -25.05
CA GLY A 352 -23.96 19.54 -26.19
C GLY A 352 -23.30 19.46 -27.57
N LYS A 353 -21.97 19.40 -27.65
CA LYS A 353 -21.21 19.32 -28.92
C LYS A 353 -20.39 18.05 -29.00
N TRP A 354 -20.42 17.39 -30.15
CA TRP A 354 -19.55 16.25 -30.43
C TRP A 354 -18.17 16.75 -30.88
N LEU A 355 -17.14 16.48 -30.09
CA LEU A 355 -15.75 16.84 -30.36
C LEU A 355 -14.94 15.61 -30.76
N PRO A 356 -13.99 15.72 -31.71
CA PRO A 356 -13.14 14.59 -32.06
C PRO A 356 -12.20 14.25 -30.90
N ALA A 357 -12.09 12.96 -30.58
CA ALA A 357 -11.06 12.47 -29.66
C ALA A 357 -9.70 12.44 -30.38
N ARG A 358 -8.62 12.80 -29.67
CA ARG A 358 -7.28 12.78 -30.25
C ARG A 358 -6.74 11.35 -30.25
N ALA A 359 -6.52 10.79 -31.44
CA ALA A 359 -5.95 9.46 -31.60
C ALA A 359 -4.42 9.46 -31.42
N ARG A 360 -3.90 8.50 -30.64
CA ARG A 360 -2.47 8.23 -30.45
C ARG A 360 -2.22 6.75 -30.67
N SER A 361 -1.31 6.41 -31.59
CA SER A 361 -0.91 5.01 -31.81
C SER A 361 0.12 4.59 -30.77
N GLU A 362 -0.17 3.50 -30.06
CA GLU A 362 0.71 2.87 -29.09
C GLU A 362 1.15 1.50 -29.59
N THR A 363 2.37 1.11 -29.22
CA THR A 363 2.90 -0.24 -29.47
C THR A 363 3.22 -0.90 -28.13
N PHE A 364 2.59 -2.04 -27.88
CA PHE A 364 2.85 -2.89 -26.72
C PHE A 364 3.74 -4.05 -27.13
N PHE A 365 4.83 -4.23 -26.39
CA PHE A 365 5.71 -5.39 -26.51
C PHE A 365 5.36 -6.37 -25.41
N VAL A 366 5.09 -7.62 -25.77
CA VAL A 366 4.65 -8.66 -24.85
C VAL A 366 5.60 -9.84 -24.95
N ARG A 367 6.13 -10.31 -23.82
CA ARG A 367 7.07 -11.44 -23.78
C ARG A 367 6.47 -12.65 -24.50
N GLY A 368 7.22 -13.18 -25.48
CA GLY A 368 6.80 -14.34 -26.26
C GLY A 368 5.77 -14.07 -27.36
N GLN A 369 5.39 -12.81 -27.61
CA GLN A 369 4.43 -12.45 -28.66
C GLN A 369 4.98 -11.38 -29.61
N ARG A 370 4.28 -11.16 -30.73
CA ARG A 370 4.59 -10.07 -31.67
C ARG A 370 4.11 -8.72 -31.10
N PRO A 371 4.73 -7.59 -31.48
CA PRO A 371 4.28 -6.27 -31.05
C PRO A 371 2.81 -6.03 -31.42
N LEU A 372 2.02 -5.57 -30.45
CA LEU A 372 0.62 -5.22 -30.63
C LEU A 372 0.51 -3.71 -30.84
N ARG A 373 -0.17 -3.29 -31.90
CA ARG A 373 -0.44 -1.87 -32.17
C ARG A 373 -1.89 -1.56 -31.84
N GLU A 374 -2.09 -0.59 -30.98
CA GLU A 374 -3.41 -0.14 -30.55
C GLU A 374 -3.51 1.39 -30.70
N VAL A 375 -4.73 1.90 -30.79
CA VAL A 375 -4.97 3.34 -30.80
C VAL A 375 -5.60 3.70 -29.46
N MET A 376 -4.94 4.60 -28.73
CA MET A 376 -5.52 5.27 -27.57
C MET A 376 -6.15 6.58 -28.00
N TYR A 377 -7.19 7.00 -27.28
CA TYR A 377 -7.94 8.20 -27.59
C TYR A 377 -7.97 9.12 -26.38
N ASP A 378 -7.56 10.37 -26.56
CA ASP A 378 -7.61 11.38 -25.50
C ASP A 378 -8.86 12.27 -25.66
N THR A 379 -9.57 12.50 -24.55
CA THR A 379 -10.64 13.50 -24.41
C THR A 379 -10.12 14.74 -23.68
N ARG A 380 -11.01 15.68 -23.30
CA ARG A 380 -10.63 16.82 -22.45
C ARG A 380 -10.24 16.41 -21.03
N HIS A 381 -10.68 15.24 -20.54
CA HIS A 381 -10.45 14.77 -19.17
C HIS A 381 -9.29 13.78 -19.05
N GLY A 382 -8.80 13.21 -20.15
CA GLY A 382 -7.69 12.26 -20.11
C GLY A 382 -7.75 11.22 -21.23
N THR A 383 -6.87 10.23 -21.13
CA THR A 383 -6.90 9.08 -22.05
C THR A 383 -8.06 8.16 -21.67
N LEU A 384 -8.84 7.73 -22.66
CA LEU A 384 -9.90 6.75 -22.46
C LEU A 384 -9.35 5.39 -22.02
N LEU A 385 -9.88 4.85 -20.93
CA LEU A 385 -9.65 3.52 -20.39
C LEU A 385 -10.58 2.53 -21.12
N ALA A 386 -10.01 1.46 -21.70
CA ALA A 386 -10.70 0.35 -22.40
C ALA A 386 -11.91 0.74 -23.29
N GLN A 387 -11.67 0.87 -24.60
CA GLN A 387 -12.67 1.31 -25.57
C GLN A 387 -12.95 0.27 -26.65
N PRO A 388 -13.77 -0.76 -26.37
CA PRO A 388 -14.21 -1.67 -27.41
C PRO A 388 -15.07 -0.92 -28.44
N ASP A 389 -15.09 -1.40 -29.69
CA ASP A 389 -15.68 -0.65 -30.82
C ASP A 389 -17.19 -0.38 -30.67
N ASN A 390 -17.90 -1.20 -29.90
CA ASN A 390 -19.34 -1.08 -29.66
C ASN A 390 -19.70 -0.23 -28.42
N ALA A 391 -18.73 0.35 -27.73
CA ALA A 391 -18.98 1.18 -26.55
C ALA A 391 -19.64 2.52 -26.92
N SER A 392 -20.72 2.87 -26.23
CA SER A 392 -21.33 4.21 -26.29
C SER A 392 -20.96 5.08 -25.09
N LEU A 393 -20.37 4.48 -24.05
CA LEU A 393 -19.72 5.18 -22.95
C LEU A 393 -18.25 4.73 -22.83
N GLY A 394 -17.40 5.64 -22.36
CA GLY A 394 -16.02 5.36 -21.98
C GLY A 394 -15.66 5.97 -20.63
N LEU A 395 -14.53 5.55 -20.05
CA LEU A 395 -13.99 6.18 -18.83
C LEU A 395 -12.71 6.93 -19.17
N ALA A 396 -12.54 8.17 -18.72
CA ALA A 396 -11.28 8.91 -18.82
C ALA A 396 -10.74 9.19 -17.42
N LEU A 397 -9.47 8.88 -17.18
CA LEU A 397 -8.81 9.19 -15.91
C LEU A 397 -8.19 10.59 -15.96
N ASN A 398 -8.67 11.48 -15.10
CA ASN A 398 -8.13 12.81 -14.91
C ASN A 398 -7.15 12.82 -13.72
N LEU A 399 -5.95 13.39 -13.94
CA LEU A 399 -4.88 13.47 -12.95
C LEU A 399 -4.37 14.91 -12.84
N PRO A 400 -3.81 15.31 -11.68
CA PRO A 400 -3.26 16.65 -11.52
C PRO A 400 -2.10 16.87 -12.50
N GLN A 401 -2.13 18.03 -13.16
CA GLN A 401 -1.03 18.48 -14.00
C GLN A 401 0.07 19.08 -13.11
N PHE A 402 1.34 18.85 -13.43
CA PHE A 402 2.49 19.25 -12.60
C PHE A 402 3.36 20.36 -13.21
N LYS A 403 2.80 21.17 -14.12
CA LYS A 403 3.53 22.33 -14.65
C LYS A 403 3.91 23.29 -13.50
N GLY A 404 5.17 23.69 -13.47
CA GLY A 404 5.75 24.58 -12.46
C GLY A 404 5.93 23.96 -11.07
N ASP A 405 5.75 22.64 -10.93
CA ASP A 405 5.92 21.95 -9.65
C ASP A 405 7.40 21.90 -9.21
N ARG A 406 7.62 21.94 -7.89
CA ARG A 406 8.95 21.92 -7.27
C ARG A 406 9.14 20.77 -6.28
N SER A 407 8.28 19.76 -6.31
CA SER A 407 8.25 18.69 -5.30
C SER A 407 9.57 17.94 -5.20
N LEU A 408 10.23 17.68 -6.34
CA LEU A 408 11.51 16.97 -6.35
C LEU A 408 12.61 17.78 -5.62
N ASP A 409 12.65 19.10 -5.83
CA ASP A 409 13.59 20.00 -5.15
C ASP A 409 13.26 20.10 -3.66
N ALA A 410 11.98 20.32 -3.34
CA ALA A 410 11.45 20.45 -2.00
C ALA A 410 11.74 19.21 -1.13
N LEU A 411 11.52 18.01 -1.67
CA LEU A 411 11.83 16.76 -0.98
C LEU A 411 13.33 16.59 -0.72
N PHE A 412 14.18 17.01 -1.66
CA PHE A 412 15.63 16.99 -1.41
C PHE A 412 16.03 18.04 -0.37
N ASP A 413 15.47 19.25 -0.40
CA ASP A 413 15.78 20.31 0.55
C ASP A 413 15.30 19.96 1.98
N LEU A 414 14.20 19.22 2.13
CA LEU A 414 13.76 18.65 3.42
C LEU A 414 14.85 17.79 4.07
N THR A 415 15.58 16.98 3.29
CA THR A 415 16.69 16.15 3.82
C THR A 415 17.81 16.98 4.45
N ARG A 416 17.86 18.29 4.16
CA ARG A 416 18.86 19.25 4.65
C ARG A 416 18.29 20.25 5.66
N ALA A 417 16.98 20.21 5.93
CA ALA A 417 16.33 21.11 6.86
C ALA A 417 16.94 20.98 8.26
N LYS A 418 17.15 22.11 8.91
CA LYS A 418 17.90 22.17 10.18
C LYS A 418 17.00 22.12 11.42
N ASN A 419 15.71 22.37 11.24
CA ASN A 419 14.72 22.54 12.29
C ASN A 419 13.31 22.40 11.69
N VAL A 420 12.29 22.40 12.56
CA VAL A 420 10.87 22.24 12.19
C VAL A 420 10.38 23.36 11.27
N GLU A 421 10.81 24.60 11.49
CA GLU A 421 10.48 25.75 10.65
C GLU A 421 10.91 25.55 9.18
N ARG A 422 12.16 25.12 8.96
CA ARG A 422 12.65 24.83 7.59
C ARG A 422 12.00 23.60 6.97
N ALA A 423 11.51 22.67 7.79
CA ALA A 423 10.73 21.53 7.32
C ALA A 423 9.39 22.00 6.75
N PHE A 424 8.70 22.94 7.42
CA PHE A 424 7.49 23.57 6.90
C PHE A 424 7.73 24.30 5.57
N ASP A 425 8.79 25.12 5.49
CA ASP A 425 9.16 25.83 4.25
C ASP A 425 9.30 24.85 3.07
N SER A 426 9.96 23.71 3.30
CA SER A 426 10.21 22.71 2.25
C SER A 426 8.95 21.92 1.91
N THR A 427 8.20 21.46 2.91
CA THR A 427 7.08 20.53 2.70
C THR A 427 5.86 21.19 2.05
N ARG A 428 5.64 22.50 2.25
CA ARG A 428 4.58 23.25 1.54
C ARG A 428 4.75 23.29 0.02
N GLU A 429 5.99 23.20 -0.46
CA GLU A 429 6.31 23.20 -1.90
C GLU A 429 6.13 21.81 -2.53
N VAL A 430 5.83 20.77 -1.75
CA VAL A 430 5.54 19.43 -2.26
C VAL A 430 4.08 19.36 -2.72
N THR A 431 3.82 19.61 -4.00
CA THR A 431 2.44 19.60 -4.52
C THR A 431 2.11 18.37 -5.37
N ALA A 432 3.10 17.64 -5.86
CA ALA A 432 2.85 16.48 -6.73
C ALA A 432 2.54 15.18 -5.98
N ALA A 433 2.86 15.11 -4.69
CA ALA A 433 2.50 13.98 -3.83
C ALA A 433 1.63 14.48 -2.68
N ALA A 434 0.49 13.82 -2.46
CA ALA A 434 -0.42 14.16 -1.38
C ALA A 434 -0.06 13.38 -0.12
N LEU A 435 0.69 14.03 0.78
CA LEU A 435 1.31 13.40 1.94
C LEU A 435 0.99 14.15 3.23
N ASN A 436 0.87 13.40 4.32
CA ASN A 436 0.98 13.88 5.69
C ASN A 436 2.47 13.81 6.06
N PHE A 437 3.14 14.96 6.15
CA PHE A 437 4.49 15.03 6.69
C PHE A 437 4.43 15.19 8.20
N VAL A 438 5.19 14.38 8.92
CA VAL A 438 5.42 14.55 10.36
C VAL A 438 6.92 14.73 10.55
N PHE A 439 7.31 15.74 11.32
CA PHE A 439 8.71 16.01 11.60
C PHE A 439 8.91 16.46 13.04
N ALA A 440 10.12 16.23 13.54
CA ALA A 440 10.51 16.54 14.90
C ALA A 440 11.99 16.95 14.94
N GLU A 441 12.29 17.88 15.85
CA GLU A 441 13.62 18.16 16.35
C GLU A 441 13.60 18.07 17.89
N PRO A 442 14.73 18.21 18.61
CA PRO A 442 14.79 17.93 20.05
C PRO A 442 13.72 18.63 20.91
N GLU A 443 13.23 19.80 20.48
CA GLU A 443 12.32 20.65 21.26
C GLU A 443 10.96 20.85 20.62
N HIS A 444 10.82 20.62 19.31
CA HIS A 444 9.61 20.93 18.55
C HIS A 444 9.15 19.77 17.68
N ILE A 445 7.84 19.69 17.47
CA ILE A 445 7.18 18.74 16.57
C ILE A 445 6.25 19.50 15.61
N GLY A 446 6.08 18.97 14.39
CA GLY A 446 5.20 19.58 13.40
C GLY A 446 4.57 18.57 12.44
N TRP A 447 3.45 18.98 11.85
CA TRP A 447 2.73 18.25 10.81
C TRP A 447 2.27 19.18 9.70
N GLN A 448 2.40 18.74 8.45
CA GLN A 448 1.99 19.48 7.25
C GLN A 448 1.35 18.54 6.23
N VAL A 449 0.16 18.88 5.77
CA VAL A 449 -0.46 18.27 4.59
C VAL A 449 0.14 18.88 3.32
N SER A 450 0.36 18.04 2.31
CA SER A 450 0.88 18.43 0.99
C SER A 450 -0.02 17.89 -0.14
N GLY A 451 0.24 18.27 -1.39
CA GLY A 451 -0.46 17.76 -2.57
C GLY A 451 -1.11 18.82 -3.46
N ARG A 452 -1.74 18.36 -4.56
CA ARG A 452 -2.64 19.13 -5.42
C ARG A 452 -4.02 18.48 -5.35
N TYR A 453 -5.01 19.26 -4.96
CA TYR A 453 -6.38 18.81 -4.79
C TYR A 453 -7.26 19.59 -5.76
N PRO A 454 -8.01 18.92 -6.64
CA PRO A 454 -8.81 19.61 -7.64
C PRO A 454 -9.96 20.38 -7.00
N ASN A 455 -10.19 21.62 -7.45
CA ASN A 455 -11.44 22.30 -7.12
C ASN A 455 -12.52 21.79 -8.07
N ARG A 456 -13.42 20.95 -7.57
CA ARG A 456 -14.56 20.45 -8.35
C ARG A 456 -15.65 21.50 -8.37
N ARG A 457 -16.19 21.81 -9.55
CA ARG A 457 -17.31 22.74 -9.70
C ARG A 457 -18.60 22.20 -9.09
N GLU A 458 -18.86 20.90 -9.30
CA GLU A 458 -19.92 20.13 -8.65
C GLU A 458 -19.41 18.71 -8.34
N GLY A 459 -20.05 18.05 -7.38
CA GLY A 459 -19.75 16.67 -6.98
C GLY A 459 -18.60 16.53 -5.98
N GLN A 460 -18.46 15.32 -5.45
CA GLN A 460 -17.58 15.01 -4.31
C GLN A 460 -16.39 14.10 -4.62
N GLY A 461 -16.25 13.62 -5.88
CA GLY A 461 -15.19 12.67 -6.27
C GLY A 461 -15.38 11.26 -5.67
N LEU A 462 -16.62 10.90 -5.31
CA LEU A 462 -16.98 9.55 -4.82
C LEU A 462 -17.38 8.61 -5.96
N LEU A 463 -17.90 9.18 -7.05
CA LEU A 463 -18.34 8.46 -8.23
C LEU A 463 -17.87 9.17 -9.50
N PRO A 464 -17.63 8.40 -10.58
CA PRO A 464 -17.26 8.96 -11.86
C PRO A 464 -18.24 10.03 -12.32
N SER A 465 -17.70 11.15 -12.79
CA SER A 465 -18.51 12.31 -13.16
C SER A 465 -18.89 12.30 -14.65
N PRO A 466 -20.08 12.82 -15.03
CA PRO A 466 -20.48 12.96 -16.43
C PRO A 466 -19.53 13.87 -17.24
N GLY A 467 -18.74 13.30 -18.14
CA GLY A 467 -17.79 14.05 -18.98
C GLY A 467 -18.45 14.96 -20.01
N TRP A 468 -19.73 14.72 -20.34
CA TRP A 468 -20.47 15.57 -21.27
C TRP A 468 -21.03 16.87 -20.65
N ASP A 469 -20.89 17.05 -19.34
CA ASP A 469 -21.44 18.19 -18.59
C ASP A 469 -20.32 18.92 -17.83
N GLY A 470 -19.91 20.09 -18.33
CA GLY A 470 -18.80 20.88 -17.78
C GLY A 470 -19.05 21.46 -16.37
N ARG A 471 -20.23 21.22 -15.78
CA ARG A 471 -20.50 21.50 -14.36
C ARG A 471 -19.69 20.61 -13.41
N TYR A 472 -19.20 19.46 -13.87
CA TYR A 472 -18.35 18.57 -13.07
C TYR A 472 -16.85 18.74 -13.34
N ASP A 473 -16.48 19.64 -14.26
CA ASP A 473 -15.07 19.88 -14.59
C ASP A 473 -14.29 20.45 -13.38
N TRP A 474 -12.98 20.20 -13.36
CA TRP A 474 -12.07 20.83 -12.42
C TRP A 474 -11.83 22.31 -12.77
N ASP A 475 -11.78 23.17 -11.76
CA ASP A 475 -11.42 24.58 -11.86
C ASP A 475 -10.13 24.88 -11.09
N GLY A 476 -9.01 24.43 -11.66
CA GLY A 476 -7.71 24.53 -11.02
C GLY A 476 -7.60 23.64 -9.76
N TYR A 477 -6.82 24.09 -8.80
CA TYR A 477 -6.52 23.34 -7.58
C TYR A 477 -6.70 24.24 -6.34
N ALA A 478 -6.96 23.62 -5.20
CA ALA A 478 -7.03 24.30 -3.92
C ALA A 478 -5.73 25.09 -3.66
N ASP A 479 -5.86 26.28 -3.05
CA ASP A 479 -4.71 27.08 -2.63
C ASP A 479 -3.92 26.29 -1.56
N PRO A 480 -2.60 26.06 -1.74
CA PRO A 480 -1.77 25.39 -0.74
C PRO A 480 -1.81 26.06 0.64
N MET A 481 -2.21 27.33 0.74
CA MET A 481 -2.39 28.01 2.03
C MET A 481 -3.57 27.49 2.84
N LEU A 482 -4.48 26.73 2.23
CA LEU A 482 -5.57 26.02 2.92
C LEU A 482 -5.14 24.66 3.47
N HIS A 483 -3.94 24.17 3.14
CA HIS A 483 -3.46 22.88 3.61
C HIS A 483 -3.36 22.85 5.14
N PRO A 484 -3.96 21.84 5.80
CA PRO A 484 -3.86 21.68 7.24
C PRO A 484 -2.43 21.51 7.71
N TYR A 485 -2.11 22.13 8.83
CA TYR A 485 -0.83 21.98 9.51
C TYR A 485 -1.02 22.20 11.01
N ASP A 486 -0.09 21.70 11.82
CA ASP A 486 -0.05 21.98 13.26
C ASP A 486 1.40 21.93 13.76
N GLN A 487 1.71 22.71 14.79
CA GLN A 487 3.02 22.75 15.42
C GLN A 487 2.86 22.84 16.94
N ASP A 488 3.55 21.94 17.65
CA ASP A 488 3.58 21.89 19.12
C ASP A 488 2.19 22.02 19.79
N PRO A 489 1.21 21.19 19.41
CA PRO A 489 -0.14 21.31 19.95
C PRO A 489 -0.17 21.14 21.48
N PRO A 490 -1.12 21.78 22.20
CA PRO A 490 -1.24 21.65 23.66
C PRO A 490 -1.35 20.20 24.16
N ALA A 491 -1.91 19.29 23.35
CA ALA A 491 -1.96 17.86 23.66
C ALA A 491 -0.57 17.23 23.86
N GLY A 492 0.47 17.83 23.27
CA GLY A 492 1.87 17.41 23.31
C GLY A 492 2.21 16.26 22.36
N TRP A 493 1.34 15.97 21.38
CA TRP A 493 1.55 14.92 20.40
C TRP A 493 0.81 15.23 19.09
N ILE A 494 1.34 14.73 17.97
CA ILE A 494 0.72 14.76 16.64
C ILE A 494 0.72 13.34 16.09
N GLY A 495 -0.42 12.86 15.58
CA GLY A 495 -0.58 11.47 15.17
C GLY A 495 -1.52 11.24 13.99
N HIS A 496 -1.08 10.46 13.01
CA HIS A 496 -1.84 10.12 11.81
C HIS A 496 -1.74 8.63 11.49
N ALA A 497 -2.89 7.96 11.42
CA ALA A 497 -3.07 6.56 11.07
C ALA A 497 -4.05 6.41 9.88
N ASN A 498 -3.99 7.34 8.91
CA ASN A 498 -4.88 7.45 7.75
C ASN A 498 -6.36 7.74 8.09
N GLN A 499 -6.63 8.30 9.27
CA GLN A 499 -7.96 8.78 9.66
C GLN A 499 -8.34 10.08 8.94
N ARG A 500 -9.64 10.42 9.01
CA ARG A 500 -10.14 11.73 8.61
C ARG A 500 -9.38 12.85 9.31
N SER A 501 -8.65 13.63 8.52
CA SER A 501 -7.74 14.67 9.02
C SER A 501 -8.43 16.02 9.22
N LEU A 502 -9.62 16.20 8.65
CA LEU A 502 -10.37 17.45 8.70
C LEU A 502 -11.83 17.22 9.13
N PRO A 503 -12.44 18.13 9.89
CA PRO A 503 -13.86 18.07 10.15
C PRO A 503 -14.66 18.29 8.87
N ARG A 504 -15.90 17.78 8.87
CA ARG A 504 -16.88 18.06 7.82
C ARG A 504 -17.07 19.57 7.65
N GLY A 505 -17.11 20.03 6.40
CA GLY A 505 -17.30 21.46 6.07
C GLY A 505 -16.04 22.31 6.14
N TYR A 506 -14.84 21.72 6.27
CA TYR A 506 -13.59 22.46 6.05
C TYR A 506 -13.56 23.08 4.65
N GLY A 507 -12.91 24.24 4.49
CA GLY A 507 -12.92 25.02 3.25
C GLY A 507 -12.23 24.38 2.03
N MET A 508 -11.83 23.11 2.15
CA MET A 508 -11.14 22.32 1.14
C MET A 508 -11.49 20.85 1.34
N GLN A 509 -11.79 20.15 0.24
CA GLN A 509 -12.00 18.70 0.24
C GLN A 509 -10.65 18.00 0.02
N LEU A 510 -10.14 17.32 1.05
CA LEU A 510 -8.96 16.47 0.89
C LEU A 510 -9.33 15.11 0.29
N SER A 511 -10.42 14.53 0.81
CA SER A 511 -10.91 13.22 0.43
C SER A 511 -12.29 12.99 1.01
N SER A 512 -13.08 12.16 0.32
CA SER A 512 -14.29 11.55 0.85
C SER A 512 -14.02 10.15 1.44
N THR A 513 -12.79 9.67 1.30
CA THR A 513 -12.37 8.32 1.67
C THR A 513 -11.34 8.37 2.80
N TRP A 514 -11.65 7.68 3.89
CA TRP A 514 -10.81 7.63 5.09
C TRP A 514 -10.71 6.22 5.61
N TYR A 515 -9.62 5.90 6.31
CA TYR A 515 -9.47 4.59 6.94
C TYR A 515 -10.22 4.51 8.27
N TYR A 516 -10.33 3.29 8.80
CA TYR A 516 -11.01 2.99 10.07
C TYR A 516 -10.51 3.89 11.22
N PRO A 517 -11.41 4.65 11.88
CA PRO A 517 -11.02 5.65 12.88
C PRO A 517 -10.38 5.05 14.14
N GLU A 518 -10.68 3.79 14.45
CA GLU A 518 -10.23 3.08 15.64
C GLU A 518 -8.72 3.08 15.80
N ARG A 519 -7.98 3.05 14.68
CA ARG A 519 -6.51 3.13 14.69
C ARG A 519 -6.02 4.45 15.25
N ALA A 520 -6.59 5.56 14.78
CA ALA A 520 -6.21 6.89 15.25
C ALA A 520 -6.71 7.16 16.67
N GLU A 521 -7.91 6.68 17.01
CA GLU A 521 -8.44 6.72 18.38
C GLU A 521 -7.51 5.95 19.34
N ARG A 522 -7.03 4.75 18.95
CA ARG A 522 -6.10 3.95 19.74
C ARG A 522 -4.73 4.62 19.84
N LEU A 523 -4.23 5.21 18.76
CA LEU A 523 -3.02 6.03 18.75
C LEU A 523 -3.14 7.17 19.76
N ALA A 524 -4.25 7.90 19.73
CA ALA A 524 -4.51 9.02 20.64
C ALA A 524 -4.58 8.58 22.11
N GLN A 525 -5.25 7.46 22.40
CA GLN A 525 -5.30 6.87 23.75
C GLN A 525 -3.89 6.57 24.27
N LEU A 526 -3.02 5.99 23.44
CA LEU A 526 -1.67 5.59 23.85
C LEU A 526 -0.73 6.79 23.95
N ALA A 527 -0.71 7.68 22.95
CA ALA A 527 0.13 8.88 22.93
C ALA A 527 -0.25 9.90 24.02
N GLY A 528 -1.54 9.97 24.37
CA GLY A 528 -2.05 10.83 25.43
C GLY A 528 -1.78 10.31 26.85
N ASN A 529 -1.33 9.06 27.02
CA ASN A 529 -1.22 8.41 28.31
C ASN A 529 0.23 8.19 28.76
N GLY A 530 0.66 9.00 29.73
CA GLY A 530 1.98 8.88 30.36
C GLY A 530 3.11 9.54 29.57
N ARG A 531 4.35 9.09 29.84
CA ARG A 531 5.57 9.53 29.16
C ARG A 531 6.23 8.37 28.43
N HIS A 532 6.75 8.66 27.24
CA HIS A 532 7.25 7.69 26.27
C HIS A 532 8.77 7.72 26.12
N ASP A 533 9.31 6.62 25.62
CA ASP A 533 10.66 6.43 25.11
C ASP A 533 10.61 5.47 23.91
N SER A 534 11.77 5.15 23.31
CA SER A 534 11.85 4.19 22.19
C SER A 534 11.18 2.86 22.49
N ARG A 535 11.29 2.33 23.73
CA ARG A 535 10.68 1.03 24.08
C ARG A 535 9.16 1.11 24.03
N SER A 536 8.57 2.18 24.56
CA SER A 536 7.13 2.38 24.52
C SER A 536 6.62 2.63 23.08
N LEU A 537 7.41 3.28 22.22
CA LEU A 537 7.05 3.48 20.81
C LEU A 537 7.08 2.17 20.02
N MET A 538 8.06 1.30 20.28
CA MET A 538 8.07 -0.06 19.72
C MET A 538 6.84 -0.86 20.16
N ALA A 539 6.42 -0.73 21.43
CA ALA A 539 5.22 -1.39 21.91
C ALA A 539 3.96 -0.84 21.23
N LEU A 540 3.85 0.48 21.05
CA LEU A 540 2.74 1.14 20.36
C LEU A 540 2.61 0.66 18.91
N GLN A 541 3.72 0.56 18.17
CA GLN A 541 3.72 0.03 16.80
C GLN A 541 3.32 -1.46 16.71
N ASN A 542 3.32 -2.19 17.83
CA ASN A 542 2.90 -3.59 17.90
C ASN A 542 1.58 -3.78 18.69
N ASP A 543 0.83 -2.71 18.95
CA ASP A 543 -0.45 -2.79 19.66
C ASP A 543 -1.54 -3.40 18.78
N GLN A 544 -2.11 -4.51 19.26
CA GLN A 544 -3.15 -5.31 18.60
C GLN A 544 -4.52 -5.13 19.26
N VAL A 545 -4.78 -3.99 19.89
CA VAL A 545 -6.08 -3.72 20.52
C VAL A 545 -6.98 -2.96 19.56
N THR A 546 -8.15 -3.52 19.28
CA THR A 546 -9.19 -2.85 18.48
C THR A 546 -10.17 -2.11 19.38
N LEU A 547 -10.48 -0.87 19.02
CA LEU A 547 -11.56 -0.11 19.65
C LEU A 547 -12.93 -0.39 19.01
N LEU A 548 -12.97 -1.11 17.88
CA LEU A 548 -14.22 -1.51 17.23
C LEU A 548 -14.99 -2.47 18.15
N ALA A 549 -14.30 -3.36 18.87
CA ALA A 549 -14.92 -4.23 19.87
C ALA A 549 -15.71 -3.46 20.94
N ASP A 550 -15.19 -2.33 21.43
CA ASP A 550 -15.91 -1.50 22.40
C ASP A 550 -17.10 -0.77 21.78
N LYS A 551 -16.99 -0.32 20.52
CA LYS A 551 -18.11 0.25 19.76
C LYS A 551 -19.22 -0.78 19.53
N LEU A 552 -18.87 -2.04 19.27
CA LEU A 552 -19.86 -3.13 19.17
C LEU A 552 -20.58 -3.40 20.49
N LYS A 553 -19.86 -3.38 21.62
CA LYS A 553 -20.50 -3.52 22.94
C LYS A 553 -21.52 -2.42 23.18
N GLN A 554 -21.14 -1.17 22.89
CA GLN A 554 -22.04 -0.03 23.01
C GLN A 554 -23.27 -0.18 22.08
N MET A 555 -23.07 -0.66 20.85
CA MET A 555 -24.17 -0.94 19.91
C MET A 555 -25.09 -2.04 20.45
N PHE A 556 -24.56 -3.14 20.98
CA PHE A 556 -25.38 -4.21 21.57
C PHE A 556 -26.14 -3.78 22.84
N ASP A 557 -25.58 -2.86 23.62
CA ASP A 557 -26.19 -2.35 24.85
C ASP A 557 -27.13 -1.16 24.63
N ALA A 558 -27.12 -0.57 23.43
CA ALA A 558 -27.98 0.55 23.10
C ALA A 558 -29.46 0.16 23.25
N PRO A 559 -30.32 1.02 23.83
CA PRO A 559 -31.74 0.70 24.05
C PRO A 559 -32.48 0.26 22.78
N GLY A 560 -32.13 0.85 21.63
CA GLY A 560 -32.69 0.51 20.31
C GLY A 560 -32.26 -0.85 19.76
N MET A 561 -31.27 -1.51 20.37
CA MET A 561 -30.73 -2.79 19.90
C MET A 561 -30.85 -3.90 20.95
N ALA A 562 -30.56 -3.63 22.22
CA ALA A 562 -30.44 -4.66 23.26
C ALA A 562 -31.71 -5.53 23.39
N GLN A 563 -32.88 -4.88 23.45
CA GLN A 563 -34.15 -5.59 23.61
C GLN A 563 -34.63 -6.25 22.30
N PRO A 564 -34.60 -5.57 21.13
CA PRO A 564 -34.90 -6.22 19.85
C PRO A 564 -33.99 -7.40 19.53
N LEU A 565 -32.67 -7.28 19.75
CA LEU A 565 -31.72 -8.36 19.51
C LEU A 565 -32.00 -9.56 20.42
N LYS A 566 -32.35 -9.33 21.69
CA LYS A 566 -32.76 -10.40 22.60
C LYS A 566 -34.00 -11.12 22.08
N GLN A 567 -35.01 -10.40 21.61
CA GLN A 567 -36.22 -10.98 21.04
C GLN A 567 -35.93 -11.79 19.77
N ALA A 568 -35.09 -11.25 18.88
CA ALA A 568 -34.65 -11.95 17.67
C ALA A 568 -33.90 -13.25 18.00
N ILE A 569 -32.98 -13.22 18.98
CA ILE A 569 -32.29 -14.42 19.47
C ILE A 569 -33.28 -15.43 20.06
N ASP A 570 -34.27 -14.97 20.84
CA ASP A 570 -35.26 -15.84 21.48
C ASP A 570 -36.16 -16.56 20.47
N ALA A 571 -36.38 -15.95 19.30
CA ALA A 571 -37.15 -16.48 18.18
C ALA A 571 -36.37 -17.52 17.34
N LEU A 572 -35.05 -17.62 17.49
CA LEU A 572 -34.25 -18.63 16.78
C LEU A 572 -34.58 -20.06 17.27
N PRO A 573 -34.39 -21.08 16.41
CA PRO A 573 -34.41 -22.48 16.83
C PRO A 573 -33.49 -22.73 18.02
N ALA A 574 -33.87 -23.61 18.95
CA ALA A 574 -33.20 -23.80 20.24
C ALA A 574 -31.67 -23.95 20.12
N ALA A 575 -31.19 -24.78 19.19
CA ALA A 575 -29.77 -25.00 18.96
C ALA A 575 -29.01 -23.77 18.45
N GLN A 576 -29.67 -22.91 17.66
CA GLN A 576 -29.08 -21.65 17.16
C GLN A 576 -29.15 -20.56 18.22
N ARG A 577 -30.26 -20.48 18.96
CA ARG A 577 -30.44 -19.55 20.08
C ARG A 577 -29.36 -19.69 21.14
N ASP A 578 -29.02 -20.92 21.54
CA ASP A 578 -27.98 -21.14 22.54
C ASP A 578 -26.59 -20.71 22.04
N LYS A 579 -26.29 -20.95 20.75
CA LYS A 579 -25.07 -20.45 20.11
C LYS A 579 -25.04 -18.93 20.06
N ALA A 580 -26.13 -18.28 19.64
CA ALA A 580 -26.21 -16.82 19.56
C ALA A 580 -26.04 -16.16 20.92
N ARG A 581 -26.65 -16.71 21.99
CA ARG A 581 -26.47 -16.23 23.37
C ARG A 581 -25.04 -16.37 23.86
N ASP A 582 -24.39 -17.51 23.60
CA ASP A 582 -22.97 -17.73 23.94
C ASP A 582 -22.06 -16.75 23.19
N THR A 583 -22.24 -16.63 21.88
CA THR A 583 -21.48 -15.67 21.06
C THR A 583 -21.65 -14.25 21.58
N LEU A 584 -22.89 -13.77 21.79
CA LEU A 584 -23.14 -12.42 22.29
C LEU A 584 -22.47 -12.19 23.66
N ALA A 585 -22.57 -13.15 24.59
CA ALA A 585 -21.94 -13.05 25.90
C ALA A 585 -20.40 -12.92 25.78
N ARG A 586 -19.78 -13.72 24.91
CA ARG A 586 -18.33 -13.68 24.66
C ARG A 586 -17.90 -12.37 23.99
N LEU A 587 -18.64 -11.88 23.00
CA LEU A 587 -18.35 -10.58 22.36
C LEU A 587 -18.46 -9.43 23.36
N LYS A 588 -19.45 -9.46 24.27
CA LYS A 588 -19.59 -8.45 25.32
C LYS A 588 -18.45 -8.49 26.35
N ALA A 589 -17.87 -9.67 26.59
CA ALA A 589 -16.75 -9.86 27.51
C ALA A 589 -15.38 -9.67 26.85
N PHE A 590 -15.30 -9.67 25.51
CA PHE A 590 -14.04 -9.61 24.77
C PHE A 590 -13.24 -8.34 25.11
N ASP A 591 -11.95 -8.46 25.40
CA ASP A 591 -11.09 -7.35 25.83
C ASP A 591 -10.57 -6.48 24.67
N GLY A 592 -10.94 -6.81 23.42
CA GLY A 592 -10.48 -6.12 22.22
C GLY A 592 -9.06 -6.51 21.78
N ARG A 593 -8.38 -7.44 22.46
CA ARG A 593 -7.01 -7.84 22.10
C ARG A 593 -7.00 -8.95 21.06
N LEU A 594 -6.62 -8.60 19.83
CA LEU A 594 -6.53 -9.50 18.67
C LEU A 594 -5.21 -10.29 18.64
N SER A 595 -4.86 -10.93 19.74
CA SER A 595 -3.68 -11.81 19.82
C SER A 595 -3.85 -13.05 18.92
N PRO A 596 -2.80 -13.54 18.24
CA PRO A 596 -2.88 -14.72 17.38
C PRO A 596 -3.32 -15.99 18.15
N VAL A 597 -3.21 -16.02 19.48
CA VAL A 597 -3.62 -17.18 20.30
C VAL A 597 -4.99 -17.00 20.95
N SER A 598 -5.70 -15.90 20.68
CA SER A 598 -6.99 -15.59 21.31
C SER A 598 -8.15 -16.32 20.63
N ALA A 599 -8.95 -17.05 21.42
CA ALA A 599 -10.17 -17.71 20.98
C ALA A 599 -11.33 -16.71 20.81
N ASP A 600 -11.40 -15.68 21.64
CA ASP A 600 -12.43 -14.65 21.56
C ASP A 600 -12.19 -13.71 20.38
N ALA A 601 -10.93 -13.41 20.05
CA ALA A 601 -10.57 -12.71 18.82
C ALA A 601 -11.05 -13.49 17.59
N ALA A 602 -10.81 -14.81 17.53
CA ALA A 602 -11.30 -15.63 16.43
C ALA A 602 -12.83 -15.57 16.29
N LEU A 603 -13.57 -15.64 17.40
CA LEU A 603 -15.04 -15.57 17.38
C LEU A 603 -15.55 -14.17 17.00
N TYR A 604 -14.87 -13.11 17.45
CA TYR A 604 -15.14 -11.73 17.06
C TYR A 604 -15.00 -11.53 15.55
N GLU A 605 -13.91 -11.99 14.94
CA GLU A 605 -13.68 -11.81 13.50
C GLU A 605 -14.62 -12.68 12.66
N LEU A 606 -14.95 -13.88 13.14
CA LEU A 606 -16.00 -14.72 12.55
C LEU A 606 -17.36 -14.04 12.58
N PHE A 607 -17.71 -13.36 13.68
CA PHE A 607 -18.95 -12.60 13.75
C PHE A 607 -18.99 -11.48 12.71
N LEU A 608 -17.91 -10.70 12.56
CA LEU A 608 -17.84 -9.66 11.55
C LEU A 608 -17.97 -10.20 10.12
N GLN A 609 -17.33 -11.34 9.84
CA GLN A 609 -17.44 -12.05 8.57
C GLN A 609 -18.88 -12.50 8.27
N GLU A 610 -19.57 -13.06 9.26
CA GLU A 610 -20.95 -13.52 9.11
C GLU A 610 -21.95 -12.37 9.02
N VAL A 611 -21.69 -11.23 9.66
CA VAL A 611 -22.49 -10.00 9.45
C VAL A 611 -22.38 -9.56 7.99
N ALA A 612 -21.17 -9.48 7.43
CA ALA A 612 -20.98 -9.08 6.04
C ALA A 612 -21.76 -10.00 5.09
N ARG A 613 -21.66 -11.33 5.28
CA ARG A 613 -22.37 -12.31 4.44
C ARG A 613 -23.89 -12.22 4.57
N GLN A 614 -24.41 -12.25 5.79
CA GLN A 614 -25.86 -12.28 6.06
C GLN A 614 -26.56 -10.97 5.66
N THR A 615 -25.82 -9.87 5.54
CA THR A 615 -26.37 -8.56 5.17
C THR A 615 -26.30 -8.29 3.66
N PHE A 616 -25.26 -8.76 2.96
CA PHE A 616 -25.01 -8.26 1.58
C PHE A 616 -24.95 -9.35 0.51
N LEU A 617 -24.79 -10.62 0.88
CA LEU A 617 -24.47 -11.66 -0.09
C LEU A 617 -25.65 -12.05 -0.99
N ASP A 618 -26.88 -11.91 -0.55
CA ASP A 618 -28.07 -12.18 -1.36
C ASP A 618 -28.24 -11.16 -2.49
N ASP A 619 -27.98 -9.87 -2.22
CA ASP A 619 -28.05 -8.79 -3.21
C ASP A 619 -26.80 -8.74 -4.12
N LEU A 620 -25.60 -8.99 -3.58
CA LEU A 620 -24.32 -8.82 -4.31
C LEU A 620 -23.69 -10.12 -4.81
N GLY A 621 -24.18 -11.27 -4.35
CA GLY A 621 -23.58 -12.57 -4.60
C GLY A 621 -23.67 -13.09 -6.04
N PRO A 622 -23.00 -14.22 -6.31
CA PRO A 622 -22.29 -15.09 -5.35
C PRO A 622 -20.93 -14.51 -4.88
N GLU A 623 -20.27 -15.13 -3.89
CA GLU A 623 -18.97 -14.67 -3.37
C GLU A 623 -17.87 -14.59 -4.44
N SER A 624 -17.92 -15.46 -5.46
CA SER A 624 -17.00 -15.44 -6.60
C SER A 624 -17.34 -14.38 -7.65
N GLY A 625 -18.47 -13.69 -7.50
CA GLY A 625 -18.96 -12.68 -8.43
C GLY A 625 -18.22 -11.35 -8.31
N PRO A 626 -18.15 -10.57 -9.40
CA PRO A 626 -17.39 -9.31 -9.43
C PRO A 626 -17.93 -8.25 -8.46
N ALA A 627 -19.25 -8.21 -8.22
CA ALA A 627 -19.85 -7.26 -7.28
C ALA A 627 -19.44 -7.54 -5.83
N TRP A 628 -19.53 -8.81 -5.39
CA TRP A 628 -19.04 -9.20 -4.06
C TRP A 628 -17.55 -8.91 -3.90
N GLN A 629 -16.73 -9.28 -4.89
CA GLN A 629 -15.28 -9.04 -4.85
C GLN A 629 -14.95 -7.54 -4.78
N ALA A 630 -15.64 -6.69 -5.55
CA ALA A 630 -15.48 -5.23 -5.47
C ALA A 630 -15.88 -4.69 -4.08
N PHE A 631 -17.01 -5.16 -3.53
CA PHE A 631 -17.51 -4.76 -2.22
C PHE A 631 -16.54 -5.08 -1.09
N VAL A 632 -16.04 -6.32 -1.02
CA VAL A 632 -15.11 -6.73 0.04
C VAL A 632 -13.72 -6.13 -0.16
N SER A 633 -13.27 -5.92 -1.42
CA SER A 633 -11.99 -5.27 -1.72
C SER A 633 -11.96 -3.83 -1.20
N ASN A 634 -13.04 -3.05 -1.37
CA ASN A 634 -13.16 -1.70 -0.81
C ASN A 634 -13.02 -1.69 0.72
N ALA A 635 -13.52 -2.71 1.42
CA ALA A 635 -13.42 -2.76 2.87
C ALA A 635 -11.99 -2.86 3.41
N ARG A 636 -11.02 -3.23 2.55
CA ARG A 636 -9.60 -3.19 2.87
C ARG A 636 -8.97 -1.81 2.67
N LEU A 637 -9.55 -0.95 1.83
CA LEU A 637 -9.01 0.36 1.43
C LEU A 637 -9.45 1.50 2.36
N SER A 638 -10.66 1.42 2.89
CA SER A 638 -11.30 2.52 3.59
C SER A 638 -12.36 2.03 4.58
N PHE A 639 -12.90 2.94 5.39
CA PHE A 639 -14.01 2.68 6.27
C PHE A 639 -15.21 2.22 5.44
N SER A 640 -15.66 1.01 5.75
CA SER A 640 -16.46 0.23 4.82
C SER A 640 -17.95 0.30 5.13
N ALA A 641 -18.77 0.08 4.09
CA ALA A 641 -20.21 0.02 4.23
C ALA A 641 -20.63 -1.03 5.28
N GLN A 642 -19.94 -2.17 5.36
CA GLN A 642 -20.19 -3.18 6.39
C GLN A 642 -20.06 -2.61 7.82
N ALA A 643 -19.10 -1.70 8.07
CA ALA A 643 -18.85 -1.13 9.40
C ALA A 643 -19.89 -0.05 9.69
N ASP A 644 -20.18 0.78 8.70
CA ASP A 644 -21.22 1.80 8.75
C ASP A 644 -22.59 1.18 9.07
N HIS A 645 -22.90 0.03 8.45
CA HIS A 645 -24.13 -0.72 8.71
C HIS A 645 -24.11 -1.38 10.09
N LEU A 646 -23.01 -2.04 10.45
CA LEU A 646 -22.94 -2.71 11.74
C LEU A 646 -23.10 -1.72 12.91
N LEU A 647 -22.46 -0.56 12.83
CA LEU A 647 -22.51 0.46 13.88
C LEU A 647 -23.72 1.41 13.77
N GLY A 648 -24.31 1.56 12.59
CA GLY A 648 -25.40 2.49 12.30
C GLY A 648 -26.42 1.93 11.29
N ARG A 649 -26.98 2.80 10.42
CA ARG A 649 -27.87 2.42 9.30
C ARG A 649 -28.93 1.36 9.64
N ASP A 650 -29.64 1.53 10.75
CA ASP A 650 -30.72 0.61 11.16
C ASP A 650 -31.84 0.54 10.09
N ASP A 651 -31.91 1.55 9.22
CA ASP A 651 -32.82 1.73 8.09
C ASP A 651 -32.31 1.15 6.76
N SER A 652 -31.15 0.48 6.74
CA SER A 652 -30.58 -0.04 5.50
C SER A 652 -31.50 -1.07 4.82
N PRO A 653 -31.70 -0.99 3.50
CA PRO A 653 -32.48 -1.97 2.74
C PRO A 653 -31.77 -3.33 2.61
N PHE A 654 -30.51 -3.44 3.05
CA PHE A 654 -29.72 -4.67 3.01
C PHE A 654 -29.93 -5.57 4.25
N TRP A 655 -30.68 -5.13 5.26
CA TRP A 655 -31.03 -6.02 6.38
C TRP A 655 -32.07 -7.09 6.00
N ASP A 656 -32.70 -6.98 4.83
CA ASP A 656 -33.72 -7.90 4.34
C ASP A 656 -33.08 -8.96 3.45
N ASP A 657 -33.10 -10.24 3.86
CA ASP A 657 -32.62 -11.34 3.02
C ASP A 657 -33.71 -11.75 2.04
N ARG A 658 -33.52 -11.39 0.77
CA ARG A 658 -34.53 -11.56 -0.27
C ARG A 658 -34.81 -13.03 -0.62
N ASN A 659 -34.05 -13.97 -0.06
CA ASN A 659 -34.28 -15.40 -0.21
C ASN A 659 -35.20 -15.97 0.87
N THR A 660 -35.59 -15.18 1.87
CA THR A 660 -36.54 -15.59 2.90
C THR A 660 -37.93 -14.99 2.63
N PRO A 661 -39.01 -15.63 3.12
CA PRO A 661 -40.35 -15.10 2.96
C PRO A 661 -40.69 -13.97 3.96
N GLN A 662 -39.88 -13.78 5.00
CA GLN A 662 -40.13 -12.80 6.06
C GLN A 662 -39.10 -11.69 5.97
N LYS A 663 -39.55 -10.44 5.92
CA LYS A 663 -38.62 -9.31 5.90
C LYS A 663 -37.85 -9.23 7.21
N GLU A 664 -36.53 -9.38 7.16
CA GLU A 664 -35.67 -9.20 8.32
C GLU A 664 -35.28 -7.73 8.55
N ASP A 665 -34.96 -7.44 9.80
CA ASP A 665 -34.34 -6.19 10.25
C ASP A 665 -32.95 -6.46 10.82
N LYS A 666 -32.23 -5.40 11.18
CA LYS A 666 -30.87 -5.50 11.74
C LYS A 666 -30.79 -6.46 12.93
N PRO A 667 -31.64 -6.38 13.98
CA PRO A 667 -31.65 -7.37 15.06
C PRO A 667 -31.77 -8.82 14.60
N ALA A 668 -32.65 -9.12 13.63
CA ALA A 668 -32.81 -10.45 13.08
C ALA A 668 -31.54 -10.94 12.35
N ILE A 669 -30.93 -10.10 11.52
CA ILE A 669 -29.66 -10.43 10.85
C ILE A 669 -28.55 -10.67 11.87
N LEU A 670 -28.39 -9.79 12.86
CA LEU A 670 -27.36 -9.94 13.89
C LEU A 670 -27.56 -11.22 14.71
N ALA A 671 -28.80 -11.57 15.07
CA ALA A 671 -29.10 -12.82 15.76
C ALA A 671 -28.66 -14.06 14.94
N ARG A 672 -28.94 -14.07 13.62
CA ARG A 672 -28.49 -15.12 12.70
C ARG A 672 -26.95 -15.15 12.61
N SER A 673 -26.30 -14.00 12.43
CA SER A 673 -24.84 -13.90 12.34
C SER A 673 -24.14 -14.37 13.62
N LEU A 674 -24.68 -14.09 14.80
CA LEU A 674 -24.15 -14.58 16.09
C LEU A 674 -24.16 -16.11 16.18
N ALA A 675 -25.23 -16.76 15.71
CA ALA A 675 -25.31 -18.21 15.65
C ALA A 675 -24.36 -18.78 14.58
N SER A 676 -24.35 -18.20 13.38
CA SER A 676 -23.48 -18.61 12.28
C SER A 676 -22.00 -18.50 12.63
N ALA A 677 -21.58 -17.46 13.36
CA ALA A 677 -20.18 -17.28 13.76
C ALA A 677 -19.67 -18.46 14.60
N MET A 678 -20.50 -18.99 15.49
CA MET A 678 -20.19 -20.18 16.28
C MET A 678 -20.10 -21.43 15.39
N ASP A 679 -21.02 -21.57 14.43
CA ASP A 679 -21.03 -22.71 13.51
C ASP A 679 -19.83 -22.71 12.56
N THR A 680 -19.52 -21.57 11.97
CA THR A 680 -18.33 -21.37 11.14
C THR A 680 -17.06 -21.62 11.95
N GLY A 681 -17.01 -21.16 13.20
CA GLY A 681 -15.90 -21.45 14.11
C GLY A 681 -15.73 -22.95 14.38
N ILE A 682 -16.81 -23.68 14.66
CA ILE A 682 -16.76 -25.13 14.86
C ILE A 682 -16.28 -25.84 13.59
N ALA A 683 -16.75 -25.41 12.42
CA ALA A 683 -16.38 -26.00 11.14
C ALA A 683 -14.90 -25.79 10.79
N GLN A 684 -14.35 -24.59 11.06
CA GLN A 684 -12.98 -24.23 10.68
C GLN A 684 -11.93 -24.55 11.75
N LEU A 685 -12.29 -24.47 13.04
CA LEU A 685 -11.36 -24.59 14.16
C LEU A 685 -11.61 -25.81 15.06
N GLY A 686 -12.69 -26.55 14.81
CA GLY A 686 -13.06 -27.76 15.53
C GLY A 686 -14.03 -27.50 16.69
N ALA A 687 -14.61 -28.58 17.22
CA ALA A 687 -15.65 -28.51 18.27
C ALA A 687 -15.14 -28.04 19.65
N ASP A 688 -13.84 -28.22 19.95
CA ASP A 688 -13.25 -27.71 21.19
C ASP A 688 -12.93 -26.21 21.06
N ARG A 689 -13.87 -25.39 21.54
CA ARG A 689 -13.81 -23.93 21.52
C ARG A 689 -12.62 -23.35 22.29
N ARG A 690 -12.05 -24.09 23.26
CA ARG A 690 -10.88 -23.65 24.03
C ARG A 690 -9.58 -23.74 23.24
N ALA A 691 -9.56 -24.54 22.17
CA ALA A 691 -8.42 -24.70 21.28
C ALA A 691 -8.43 -23.74 20.08
N TRP A 692 -9.44 -22.87 19.99
CA TRP A 692 -9.56 -21.86 18.95
C TRP A 692 -8.48 -20.79 19.12
N GLN A 693 -7.94 -20.33 17.99
CA GLN A 693 -6.88 -19.34 17.96
C GLN A 693 -7.05 -18.48 16.72
N TRP A 694 -7.04 -17.15 16.88
CA TRP A 694 -7.14 -16.21 15.77
C TRP A 694 -6.12 -16.53 14.66
N GLY A 695 -4.87 -16.82 15.02
CA GLY A 695 -3.77 -17.14 14.11
C GLY A 695 -3.91 -18.45 13.34
N LYS A 696 -4.92 -19.28 13.63
CA LYS A 696 -5.29 -20.42 12.76
C LYS A 696 -6.16 -19.98 11.58
N LEU A 697 -6.94 -18.91 11.75
CA LEU A 697 -7.72 -18.27 10.68
C LEU A 697 -6.88 -17.20 9.97
N HIS A 698 -6.29 -16.30 10.76
CA HIS A 698 -5.55 -15.14 10.28
C HIS A 698 -4.08 -15.44 10.15
N GLN A 699 -3.66 -15.57 8.91
CA GLN A 699 -2.30 -15.92 8.59
C GLN A 699 -1.75 -14.96 7.57
N TYR A 700 -0.53 -14.54 7.86
CA TYR A 700 0.31 -13.95 6.87
C TYR A 700 0.62 -14.96 5.76
N ARG A 701 0.18 -14.64 4.55
CA ARG A 701 0.46 -15.39 3.33
C ARG A 701 1.37 -14.57 2.43
N TRP A 702 2.34 -15.23 1.83
CA TRP A 702 3.23 -14.58 0.88
C TRP A 702 2.61 -14.68 -0.49
N PRO A 703 2.52 -13.56 -1.23
CA PRO A 703 2.09 -13.64 -2.61
C PRO A 703 3.04 -14.58 -3.37
N ALA A 704 2.49 -15.36 -4.31
CA ALA A 704 3.34 -16.01 -5.31
C ALA A 704 4.14 -14.90 -6.04
N PRO A 705 5.47 -15.04 -6.24
CA PRO A 705 6.24 -14.04 -6.96
C PRO A 705 5.95 -14.15 -8.45
N ALA A 706 5.88 -13.00 -9.11
CA ALA A 706 6.53 -12.93 -10.41
C ALA A 706 6.99 -11.52 -10.81
N TYR A 707 6.34 -10.44 -10.33
CA TYR A 707 6.46 -9.19 -11.10
C TYR A 707 7.30 -8.09 -10.48
N HIS A 708 7.60 -8.14 -9.18
CA HIS A 708 8.46 -7.17 -8.50
C HIS A 708 9.21 -7.92 -7.39
N GLY A 709 10.47 -7.56 -7.09
CA GLY A 709 11.35 -8.25 -6.12
C GLY A 709 10.89 -8.21 -4.65
N LEU A 710 9.62 -8.54 -4.43
CA LEU A 710 8.84 -8.67 -3.20
C LEU A 710 8.10 -10.00 -3.15
N GLY A 711 7.99 -10.72 -4.27
CA GLY A 711 7.62 -12.11 -4.20
C GLY A 711 8.83 -12.94 -3.81
N ASP A 712 8.70 -13.68 -2.71
CA ASP A 712 9.72 -14.62 -2.29
C ASP A 712 9.88 -15.74 -3.32
N ALA A 713 11.05 -15.88 -3.97
CA ALA A 713 11.40 -17.09 -4.72
C ALA A 713 11.33 -18.37 -3.86
N ILE A 714 11.09 -18.20 -2.55
CA ILE A 714 10.95 -19.21 -1.52
C ILE A 714 9.46 -19.32 -1.17
N SER A 715 8.84 -20.44 -1.49
CA SER A 715 7.58 -20.83 -0.86
C SER A 715 7.82 -20.96 0.65
N ARG A 716 7.10 -20.19 1.46
CA ARG A 716 7.16 -20.30 2.92
C ARG A 716 5.80 -20.67 3.48
N SER A 717 5.82 -21.37 4.59
CA SER A 717 4.61 -21.68 5.33
C SER A 717 3.95 -20.38 5.84
N PRO A 718 2.61 -20.29 5.78
CA PRO A 718 1.88 -19.20 6.42
C PRO A 718 2.26 -19.05 7.89
N LEU A 719 2.30 -17.81 8.38
CA LEU A 719 2.58 -17.49 9.78
C LEU A 719 1.36 -16.89 10.45
N ALA A 720 1.09 -17.27 11.69
CA ALA A 720 0.00 -16.71 12.48
C ALA A 720 0.15 -15.18 12.62
N ALA A 721 -0.93 -14.46 12.33
CA ALA A 721 -1.04 -13.03 12.49
C ALA A 721 -1.98 -12.69 13.66
N GLY A 722 -1.66 -11.61 14.38
CA GLY A 722 -2.59 -10.92 15.27
C GLY A 722 -2.80 -9.50 14.77
N GLY A 723 -3.77 -8.79 15.34
CA GLY A 723 -4.30 -7.57 14.73
C GLY A 723 -5.33 -7.87 13.63
N ASP A 724 -5.76 -6.81 12.96
CA ASP A 724 -6.78 -6.74 11.90
C ASP A 724 -6.65 -5.40 11.13
N PHE A 725 -7.71 -4.98 10.42
CA PHE A 725 -7.81 -3.69 9.73
C PHE A 725 -8.01 -2.48 10.68
N SER A 726 -8.35 -2.69 11.96
CA SER A 726 -8.70 -1.61 12.90
C SER A 726 -7.63 -1.36 13.98
N THR A 727 -6.52 -2.11 13.96
CA THR A 727 -5.42 -2.06 14.93
C THR A 727 -4.20 -1.28 14.46
N LEU A 728 -3.36 -0.82 15.40
CA LEU A 728 -2.10 -0.13 15.07
C LEU A 728 -1.08 -1.08 14.43
N ALA A 729 -0.95 -2.30 14.97
CA ALA A 729 -0.24 -3.39 14.34
C ALA A 729 -1.03 -3.95 13.15
N LEU A 730 -1.15 -3.15 12.09
CA LEU A 730 -2.09 -3.37 11.01
C LEU A 730 -1.81 -4.66 10.24
N THR A 731 -2.79 -5.56 10.26
CA THR A 731 -2.83 -6.81 9.47
C THR A 731 -4.17 -6.91 8.77
N PRO A 732 -4.39 -6.08 7.73
CA PRO A 732 -5.72 -5.91 7.18
C PRO A 732 -6.08 -7.14 6.35
N TYR A 733 -7.37 -7.47 6.35
CA TYR A 733 -8.01 -8.42 5.45
C TYR A 733 -9.34 -7.81 4.98
N ALA A 734 -9.92 -8.36 3.92
CA ALA A 734 -11.22 -7.94 3.41
C ALA A 734 -12.32 -8.73 4.13
N TRP A 735 -12.99 -8.15 5.13
CA TRP A 735 -14.08 -8.85 5.81
C TRP A 735 -15.27 -9.11 4.86
N GLY A 736 -15.79 -10.33 4.88
CA GLY A 736 -16.63 -10.88 3.80
C GLY A 736 -15.86 -11.76 2.81
N SER A 737 -14.54 -11.89 2.93
CA SER A 737 -13.70 -12.82 2.13
C SER A 737 -13.07 -13.91 3.00
N ASP A 738 -11.76 -14.14 2.90
CA ASP A 738 -10.99 -14.92 3.86
C ASP A 738 -10.27 -14.02 4.89
N PHE A 739 -9.66 -14.66 5.89
CA PHE A 739 -8.86 -13.97 6.91
C PHE A 739 -7.39 -13.89 6.51
N ALA A 740 -7.01 -14.11 5.25
CA ALA A 740 -5.61 -14.04 4.87
C ALA A 740 -5.15 -12.57 4.85
N THR A 741 -3.95 -12.32 5.36
CA THR A 741 -3.29 -11.02 5.22
C THR A 741 -1.98 -11.20 4.47
N ARG A 742 -1.55 -10.13 3.80
CA ARG A 742 -0.26 -10.07 3.12
C ARG A 742 0.67 -9.15 3.91
N LEU A 743 1.93 -9.56 4.06
CA LEU A 743 2.98 -8.66 4.56
C LEU A 743 3.66 -8.01 3.36
N PRO A 744 3.33 -6.75 3.03
CA PRO A 744 4.03 -6.01 2.00
C PRO A 744 5.42 -5.63 2.50
N ALA A 745 6.18 -4.98 1.62
CA ALA A 745 7.38 -4.29 2.06
C ALA A 745 6.99 -3.23 3.09
N SER A 746 7.50 -3.40 4.31
CA SER A 746 7.12 -2.59 5.46
C SER A 746 8.36 -2.08 6.15
N ALA A 747 8.28 -0.86 6.67
CA ALA A 747 9.38 -0.21 7.35
C ALA A 747 8.88 0.54 8.59
N ARG A 748 9.64 0.44 9.67
CA ARG A 748 9.44 1.22 10.90
C ARG A 748 10.67 2.06 11.18
N MET A 749 10.46 3.25 11.71
CA MET A 749 11.51 4.14 12.15
C MET A 749 11.14 4.73 13.50
N ILE A 750 12.12 4.87 14.39
CA ILE A 750 12.02 5.61 15.64
C ILE A 750 13.22 6.55 15.73
N VAL A 751 12.95 7.79 16.13
CA VAL A 751 13.96 8.77 16.51
C VAL A 751 13.68 9.23 17.93
N ASP A 752 14.56 8.88 18.86
CA ASP A 752 14.53 9.35 20.25
C ASP A 752 15.67 10.33 20.50
N PHE A 753 15.34 11.63 20.52
CA PHE A 753 16.32 12.71 20.69
C PHE A 753 16.96 12.74 22.09
N GLY A 754 16.49 11.91 23.03
CA GLY A 754 17.14 11.68 24.32
C GLY A 754 18.32 10.71 24.25
N GLN A 755 18.51 10.00 23.13
CA GLN A 755 19.62 9.05 22.95
C GLN A 755 20.81 9.71 22.25
N ALA A 756 22.03 9.20 22.52
CA ALA A 756 23.24 9.65 21.81
C ALA A 756 23.20 9.31 20.30
N GLU A 757 22.58 8.17 19.96
CA GLU A 757 22.30 7.76 18.57
C GLU A 757 20.79 7.60 18.40
N PRO A 758 20.08 8.67 18.00
CA PRO A 758 18.61 8.73 18.04
C PRO A 758 17.89 7.75 17.12
N LEU A 759 18.47 7.46 15.94
CA LEU A 759 17.78 6.79 14.84
C LEU A 759 17.85 5.26 14.94
N GLN A 760 16.68 4.64 14.86
CA GLN A 760 16.50 3.20 14.73
C GLN A 760 15.50 2.87 13.62
N VAL A 761 15.77 1.82 12.85
CA VAL A 761 14.95 1.37 11.73
C VAL A 761 14.71 -0.14 11.77
N LEU A 762 13.63 -0.59 11.15
CA LEU A 762 13.30 -2.00 10.97
C LEU A 762 12.58 -2.17 9.62
N THR A 763 12.93 -3.20 8.83
CA THR A 763 12.27 -3.48 7.55
C THR A 763 11.88 -4.95 7.42
N SER A 764 10.80 -5.25 6.69
CA SER A 764 10.33 -6.62 6.47
C SER A 764 11.01 -7.32 5.28
N SER A 765 11.43 -6.57 4.25
CA SER A 765 11.81 -7.11 2.93
C SER A 765 13.30 -7.38 2.72
N GLY A 766 14.09 -7.55 3.80
CA GLY A 766 15.56 -7.61 3.75
C GLY A 766 16.19 -6.32 3.17
N GLN A 767 17.51 -6.28 2.97
CA GLN A 767 18.17 -5.18 2.24
C GLN A 767 18.20 -5.46 0.73
N SER A 768 18.44 -6.71 0.32
CA SER A 768 18.65 -7.12 -1.06
C SER A 768 17.43 -7.85 -1.63
N GLY A 769 17.02 -7.52 -2.85
CA GLY A 769 16.02 -8.27 -3.61
C GLY A 769 16.58 -9.50 -4.33
N ASN A 770 17.90 -9.71 -4.32
CA ASN A 770 18.53 -10.88 -4.95
C ASN A 770 18.46 -12.12 -4.04
N PRO A 771 17.80 -13.23 -4.46
CA PRO A 771 17.71 -14.46 -3.66
C PRO A 771 19.05 -15.13 -3.32
N ALA A 772 20.13 -14.82 -4.05
CA ALA A 772 21.47 -15.33 -3.76
C ALA A 772 22.16 -14.55 -2.61
N SER A 773 21.61 -13.40 -2.18
CA SER A 773 22.16 -12.59 -1.10
C SER A 773 21.75 -13.12 0.27
N ALA A 774 22.68 -13.08 1.23
CA ALA A 774 22.38 -13.35 2.64
C ALA A 774 21.36 -12.36 3.23
N HIS A 775 21.21 -11.18 2.62
CA HIS A 775 20.29 -10.12 3.06
C HIS A 775 18.96 -10.11 2.29
N TYR A 776 18.56 -11.26 1.74
CA TYR A 776 17.28 -11.41 1.03
C TYR A 776 16.09 -11.56 1.98
N SER A 777 16.21 -12.42 2.99
CA SER A 777 15.10 -12.80 3.89
C SER A 777 15.37 -12.54 5.37
N ASP A 778 16.55 -12.05 5.73
CA ASP A 778 16.96 -11.76 7.11
C ASP A 778 16.11 -10.66 7.77
N GLY A 779 15.53 -9.76 6.97
CA GLY A 779 14.54 -8.74 7.39
C GLY A 779 13.33 -9.31 8.13
N LEU A 780 12.87 -10.50 7.79
CA LEU A 780 11.62 -11.04 8.34
C LEU A 780 11.76 -11.55 9.77
N ASP A 781 12.88 -12.20 10.07
CA ASP A 781 13.16 -12.61 11.44
C ASP A 781 13.23 -11.38 12.36
N ALA A 782 13.87 -10.31 11.88
CA ALA A 782 13.91 -9.05 12.59
C ALA A 782 12.52 -8.43 12.74
N TRP A 783 11.68 -8.46 11.69
CA TRP A 783 10.32 -7.93 11.70
C TRP A 783 9.45 -8.61 12.76
N PHE A 784 9.33 -9.95 12.71
CA PHE A 784 8.48 -10.70 13.63
C PHE A 784 8.98 -10.70 15.07
N LYS A 785 10.28 -10.48 15.29
CA LYS A 785 10.88 -10.35 16.63
C LYS A 785 10.98 -8.89 17.10
N GLY A 786 10.55 -7.91 16.31
CA GLY A 786 10.63 -6.48 16.64
C GLY A 786 12.07 -5.98 16.86
N ARG A 787 13.04 -6.51 16.12
CA ARG A 787 14.47 -6.20 16.30
C ARG A 787 14.89 -4.97 15.47
N PHE A 788 14.73 -3.80 16.07
CA PHE A 788 15.22 -2.55 15.48
C PHE A 788 16.75 -2.50 15.39
N MET A 789 17.22 -1.83 14.35
CA MET A 789 18.62 -1.58 14.06
C MET A 789 18.92 -0.10 14.20
N SER A 790 19.96 0.25 14.97
CA SER A 790 20.44 1.62 15.05
C SER A 790 21.27 2.00 13.83
N LEU A 791 21.02 3.19 13.28
CA LEU A 791 21.85 3.84 12.27
C LEU A 791 22.55 5.04 12.94
N PRO A 792 23.80 4.90 13.41
CA PRO A 792 24.47 5.95 14.14
C PRO A 792 24.87 7.10 13.22
N LEU A 793 24.81 8.35 13.68
CA LEU A 793 25.29 9.53 12.94
C LEU A 793 26.65 10.00 13.44
N GLN A 794 27.07 9.61 14.65
CA GLN A 794 28.40 9.97 15.15
C GLN A 794 29.46 9.03 14.56
N GLN A 795 30.48 9.61 13.92
CA GLN A 795 31.47 8.85 13.15
C GLN A 795 32.22 7.80 14.00
N GLN A 796 32.46 8.08 15.29
CA GLN A 796 33.10 7.14 16.21
C GLN A 796 32.30 5.84 16.40
N ASN A 797 30.99 5.86 16.15
CA ASN A 797 30.10 4.70 16.33
C ASN A 797 29.94 3.86 15.04
N PHE A 798 30.45 4.34 13.89
CA PHE A 798 30.34 3.62 12.62
C PHE A 798 31.04 2.26 12.68
N GLY A 799 32.20 2.18 13.34
CA GLY A 799 32.92 0.92 13.52
C GLY A 799 32.11 -0.15 14.24
N ARG A 800 31.36 0.25 15.27
CA ARG A 800 30.52 -0.65 16.07
C ARG A 800 29.29 -1.12 15.29
N ALA A 801 28.64 -0.23 14.54
CA ALA A 801 27.41 -0.57 13.82
C ALA A 801 27.66 -1.30 12.49
N TYR A 802 28.70 -0.92 11.76
CA TYR A 802 28.96 -1.41 10.40
C TYR A 802 30.12 -2.40 10.30
N GLY A 803 30.89 -2.60 11.37
CA GLY A 803 32.09 -3.45 11.34
C GLY A 803 33.17 -2.92 10.40
N ASN A 804 34.37 -3.51 10.40
CA ASN A 804 35.54 -2.96 9.69
C ASN A 804 35.64 -3.34 8.20
N GLN A 805 34.78 -4.26 7.75
CA GLN A 805 34.72 -4.69 6.37
C GLN A 805 34.17 -3.56 5.48
N ARG A 806 34.89 -3.24 4.40
CA ARG A 806 34.50 -2.17 3.48
C ARG A 806 34.78 -2.55 2.03
N LEU A 807 33.86 -2.13 1.15
CA LEU A 807 34.08 -2.04 -0.29
C LEU A 807 34.57 -0.62 -0.59
N THR A 808 35.76 -0.50 -1.18
CA THR A 808 36.32 0.78 -1.63
C THR A 808 36.07 0.95 -3.11
N LEU A 809 35.21 1.89 -3.48
CA LEU A 809 35.00 2.27 -4.88
C LEU A 809 36.04 3.32 -5.25
N VAL A 810 36.81 3.07 -6.31
CA VAL A 810 37.91 3.95 -6.75
C VAL A 810 37.66 4.45 -8.18
N PRO A 811 38.21 5.62 -8.57
CA PRO A 811 38.13 6.09 -9.95
C PRO A 811 38.64 5.04 -10.95
N GLY A 812 37.76 4.59 -11.85
CA GLY A 812 38.10 3.72 -12.98
C GLY A 812 38.55 4.51 -14.19
N ARG A 813 39.48 3.95 -14.98
CA ARG A 813 39.97 4.52 -16.24
C ARG A 813 38.91 4.45 -17.34
#